data_AF-A0A1Y3YAQ1-F1
#
_entry.id   AF-A0A1Y3YAQ1-F1
#
_cell.length_a   1.000
_cell.length_b   1.000
_cell.length_c   1.000
_cell.angle_alpha   90.00
_cell.angle_beta   90.00
_cell.angle_gamma   90.00
#
_symmetry.space_group_name_H-M   'P 1'
#
loop_
_entity.id
_entity.type
_entity.pdbx_description
1 polymer ?
#
loop_
_entity_poly.entity_id
_entity_poly.type
_entity_poly.pdbx_seq_one_letter_code
_entity_poly.pdbx_strand_id
1 'polypeptide(L)'
;MGEVMVFCLTWIIGLAMMLFLLYFVSKHNLWFRKYGLTLFIVFLVIGFSVYFWGYFWGFAVDDSSLLHAIGSLFLALFSSGRIMVMELDIGSTKASENIELYRAIYGVVMFSAMVLLAVMVVANIGGGIMGRLRLLFLRTIGSRHNVYLIYGVSQESVFLVKDIHKKDPNGTILVLCGRDEYADDTEDRKHLENDIYRYGAFKLSFALERRNLFLLKIASRCRKHSYIICMHSKRWKNIKLLNEICQAEDKKIPDRLHLYVLSERERIRRIAENNIYQKWDIHWEDPEELAARQLILSKEYLTVFPKSDNILGRVERDFNLAVIGWSGTAEELCRYLIPGVQTAGMHIRIQLFGAEAAEKTAYFQVSNPALGQAVQLDLCREEPDTKEFYEYFIHTSHCPDGIFFTGTDAAKNMELALRLDDILQRYQKKVPLFVKEKNISEDSGILKTEGLAGFGCQEQIYSYDILINEKLDGMAKAVHCFYKQYYGEQGDENTFWKTASIYEKFSSRAMAVHIPWKVCAAGYVIVSGLPDGSYEQDLEKNPVLVENLSIGEHLRWEASLFCEGWKSGTPEQMPPGSNKDPKKLLHTCLVPWEKLPEVGRYYDTDYQYLDTHLVKSIGHILKTAGYAMKKEE
;
A
#
# COMPACT_ATOMS: atom_id res chain seq x y z
N MET A 1 23.14 52.64 -22.10
CA MET A 1 23.37 51.50 -21.18
C MET A 1 22.16 51.21 -20.30
N GLY A 2 21.48 52.22 -19.75
CA GLY A 2 20.27 52.05 -18.93
C GLY A 2 19.08 51.40 -19.65
N GLU A 3 18.75 51.82 -20.87
CA GLU A 3 17.59 51.30 -21.61
C GLU A 3 17.74 49.82 -22.02
N VAL A 4 18.93 49.42 -22.47
CA VAL A 4 19.24 48.02 -22.80
C VAL A 4 19.18 47.15 -21.54
N MET A 5 19.67 47.66 -20.41
CA MET A 5 19.59 46.95 -19.12
C MET A 5 18.14 46.81 -18.64
N VAL A 6 17.33 47.86 -18.76
CA VAL A 6 15.89 47.83 -18.46
C VAL A 6 15.15 46.84 -19.36
N PHE A 7 15.47 46.83 -20.66
CA PHE A 7 14.91 45.87 -21.61
C PHE A 7 15.27 44.42 -21.25
N CYS A 8 16.54 44.13 -20.99
CA CYS A 8 17.00 42.80 -20.59
C CYS A 8 16.37 42.36 -19.26
N LEU A 9 16.29 43.25 -18.27
CA LEU A 9 15.66 42.98 -16.98
C LEU A 9 14.17 42.67 -17.15
N THR A 10 13.45 43.46 -17.95
CA THR A 10 12.02 43.25 -18.25
C THR A 10 11.79 41.92 -18.96
N TRP A 11 12.66 41.53 -19.89
CA TRP A 11 12.61 40.22 -20.56
C TRP A 11 12.85 39.05 -19.60
N ILE A 12 13.84 39.16 -18.72
CA ILE A 12 14.14 38.13 -17.72
C ILE A 12 12.95 37.99 -16.75
N ILE A 13 12.36 39.10 -16.30
CA ILE A 13 11.18 39.09 -15.44
C ILE A 13 9.99 38.45 -16.16
N GLY A 14 9.76 38.80 -17.42
CA GLY A 14 8.70 38.19 -18.23
C GLY A 14 8.84 36.68 -18.40
N LEU A 15 10.05 36.20 -18.72
CA LEU A 15 10.37 34.77 -18.81
C LEU A 15 10.22 34.06 -17.46
N ALA A 16 10.72 34.66 -16.38
CA ALA A 16 10.60 34.13 -15.03
C ALA A 16 9.13 34.04 -14.59
N MET A 17 8.33 35.05 -14.91
CA MET A 17 6.89 35.07 -14.64
C MET A 17 6.16 33.98 -15.43
N MET A 18 6.48 33.79 -16.71
CA MET A 18 5.91 32.71 -17.52
C MET A 18 6.25 31.32 -16.96
N LEU A 19 7.51 31.07 -16.60
CA LEU A 19 7.93 29.81 -15.98
C LEU A 19 7.28 29.58 -14.61
N PHE A 20 7.15 30.64 -13.82
CA PHE A 20 6.47 30.60 -12.52
C PHE A 20 4.99 30.26 -12.68
N LEU A 21 4.30 30.86 -13.66
CA LEU A 21 2.91 30.55 -13.96
C LEU A 21 2.73 29.09 -14.39
N LEU A 22 3.58 28.60 -15.31
CA LEU A 22 3.56 27.19 -15.72
C LEU A 22 3.80 26.24 -14.53
N TYR A 23 4.72 26.59 -13.62
CA TYR A 23 4.96 25.84 -12.39
C TYR A 23 3.76 25.87 -11.45
N PHE A 24 3.18 27.05 -11.22
CA PHE A 24 2.04 27.26 -10.33
C PHE A 24 0.82 26.47 -10.81
N VAL A 25 0.55 26.54 -12.10
CA VAL A 25 -0.54 25.80 -12.74
C VAL A 25 -0.27 24.30 -12.69
N SER A 26 0.97 23.87 -12.97
CA SER A 26 1.41 22.47 -12.83
C SER A 26 1.19 21.93 -11.42
N LYS A 27 1.43 22.75 -10.40
CA LYS A 27 1.28 22.39 -9.00
C LYS A 27 -0.19 22.38 -8.55
N HIS A 28 -1.01 23.32 -9.01
CA HIS A 28 -2.38 23.52 -8.56
C HIS A 28 -3.43 23.14 -9.60
N ASN A 29 -3.12 22.15 -10.45
CA ASN A 29 -3.96 21.74 -11.59
C ASN A 29 -5.43 21.46 -11.21
N LEU A 30 -5.66 20.70 -10.13
CA LEU A 30 -7.01 20.38 -9.66
C LEU A 30 -7.82 21.63 -9.29
N TRP A 31 -7.16 22.60 -8.64
CA TRP A 31 -7.79 23.85 -8.27
C TRP A 31 -8.17 24.66 -9.53
N PHE A 32 -7.26 24.76 -10.50
CA PHE A 32 -7.55 25.42 -11.78
C PHE A 32 -8.63 24.70 -12.59
N ARG A 33 -8.75 23.38 -12.51
CA ARG A 33 -9.83 22.67 -13.19
C ARG A 33 -11.19 22.93 -12.52
N LYS A 34 -11.22 22.98 -11.19
CA LYS A 34 -12.44 23.24 -10.41
C LYS A 34 -12.91 24.70 -10.50
N TYR A 35 -11.98 25.65 -10.43
CA TYR A 35 -12.29 27.08 -10.32
C TYR A 35 -11.87 27.90 -11.54
N GLY A 36 -11.16 27.32 -12.51
CA GLY A 36 -10.62 28.05 -13.66
C GLY A 36 -11.68 28.73 -14.51
N LEU A 37 -12.82 28.06 -14.73
CA LEU A 37 -13.96 28.68 -15.43
C LEU A 37 -14.51 29.87 -14.63
N THR A 38 -14.65 29.75 -13.31
CA THR A 38 -15.13 30.83 -12.45
C THR A 38 -14.17 32.02 -12.47
N LEU A 39 -12.87 31.77 -12.34
CA LEU A 39 -11.83 32.80 -12.41
C LEU A 39 -11.81 33.47 -13.79
N PHE A 40 -11.92 32.69 -14.86
CA PHE A 40 -12.00 33.22 -16.21
C PHE A 40 -13.21 34.15 -16.38
N ILE A 41 -14.39 33.76 -15.89
CA ILE A 41 -15.58 34.61 -15.90
C ILE A 41 -15.36 35.90 -15.11
N VAL A 42 -14.75 35.83 -13.92
CA VAL A 42 -14.42 37.02 -13.11
C VAL A 42 -13.51 37.96 -13.90
N PHE A 43 -12.45 37.45 -14.51
CA PHE A 43 -11.55 38.28 -15.32
C PHE A 43 -12.19 38.80 -16.60
N LEU A 44 -13.17 38.09 -17.17
CA LEU A 44 -13.96 38.57 -18.30
C LEU A 44 -14.85 39.75 -17.87
N VAL A 45 -15.46 39.71 -16.69
CA VAL A 45 -16.23 40.83 -16.12
C VAL A 45 -15.34 42.04 -15.80
N ILE A 46 -14.14 41.79 -15.27
CA ILE A 46 -13.15 42.86 -15.03
C ILE A 46 -12.70 43.46 -16.38
N GLY A 47 -12.40 42.63 -17.38
CA GLY A 47 -12.04 43.06 -18.73
C GLY A 47 -13.14 43.91 -19.37
N PHE A 48 -14.39 43.47 -19.25
CA PHE A 48 -15.56 44.23 -19.65
C PHE A 48 -15.63 45.60 -18.96
N SER A 49 -15.37 45.66 -17.65
CA SER A 49 -15.36 46.92 -16.90
C SER A 49 -14.26 47.87 -17.39
N VAL A 50 -13.07 47.35 -17.68
CA VAL A 50 -11.95 48.14 -18.22
C VAL A 50 -12.29 48.65 -19.62
N TYR A 51 -12.83 47.80 -20.50
CA TYR A 51 -13.26 48.23 -21.84
C TYR A 51 -14.38 49.26 -21.79
N PHE A 52 -15.39 49.05 -20.94
CA PHE A 52 -16.48 50.01 -20.76
C PHE A 52 -15.95 51.36 -20.30
N TRP A 53 -15.06 51.38 -19.32
CA TRP A 53 -14.40 52.60 -18.87
C TRP A 53 -13.61 53.27 -20.00
N GLY A 54 -12.85 52.49 -20.76
CA GLY A 54 -12.05 52.97 -21.88
C GLY A 54 -12.86 53.59 -23.03
N TYR A 55 -14.00 52.99 -23.37
CA TYR A 55 -14.92 53.53 -24.39
C TYR A 55 -15.74 54.71 -23.87
N PHE A 56 -16.27 54.60 -22.65
CA PHE A 56 -17.13 55.63 -22.09
C PHE A 56 -16.36 56.94 -21.87
N TRP A 57 -15.20 56.88 -21.20
CA TRP A 57 -14.40 58.06 -20.86
C TRP A 57 -13.40 58.46 -21.96
N GLY A 58 -12.92 57.51 -22.77
CA GLY A 58 -12.00 57.83 -23.86
C GLY A 58 -12.64 58.62 -25.01
N PHE A 59 -13.97 58.52 -25.15
CA PHE A 59 -14.75 59.22 -26.18
C PHE A 59 -15.76 60.22 -25.59
N ALA A 60 -15.73 60.46 -24.27
CA ALA A 60 -16.56 61.48 -23.66
C ALA A 60 -16.13 62.87 -24.17
N VAL A 61 -16.97 63.49 -25.00
CA VAL A 61 -16.89 64.91 -25.35
C VAL A 61 -18.10 65.58 -24.72
N ASP A 62 -17.85 66.44 -23.73
CA ASP A 62 -18.69 67.42 -23.00
C ASP A 62 -20.19 67.16 -22.70
N ASP A 63 -20.82 66.08 -23.15
CA ASP A 63 -22.13 65.61 -22.71
C ASP A 63 -22.28 64.09 -22.94
N SER A 64 -22.04 63.30 -21.89
CA SER A 64 -22.23 61.84 -21.92
C SER A 64 -23.73 61.49 -21.94
N SER A 65 -24.30 61.32 -23.13
CA SER A 65 -25.70 60.88 -23.31
C SER A 65 -25.92 59.41 -22.94
N LEU A 66 -27.18 59.03 -22.64
CA LEU A 66 -27.57 57.63 -22.42
C LEU A 66 -27.23 56.74 -23.63
N LEU A 67 -27.37 57.28 -24.85
CA LEU A 67 -26.98 56.61 -26.09
C LEU A 67 -25.47 56.32 -26.15
N HIS A 68 -24.64 57.23 -25.64
CA HIS A 68 -23.19 57.03 -25.54
C HIS A 68 -22.83 55.91 -24.55
N ALA A 69 -23.52 55.86 -23.40
CA ALA A 69 -23.35 54.78 -22.43
C ALA A 69 -23.75 53.42 -23.03
N ILE A 70 -24.89 53.35 -23.72
CA ILE A 70 -25.37 52.12 -24.38
C ILE A 70 -24.40 51.69 -25.49
N GLY A 71 -23.93 52.62 -26.33
CA GLY A 71 -22.94 52.32 -27.38
C GLY A 71 -21.63 51.79 -26.80
N SER A 72 -21.13 52.42 -25.73
CA SER A 72 -19.92 51.99 -25.01
C SER A 72 -20.10 50.61 -24.37
N LEU A 73 -21.30 50.29 -23.88
CA LEU A 73 -21.66 48.98 -23.32
C LEU A 73 -21.54 47.87 -24.37
N PHE A 74 -22.15 48.05 -25.55
CA PHE A 74 -22.10 47.05 -26.63
C PHE A 74 -20.69 46.87 -27.19
N LEU A 75 -19.94 47.97 -27.34
CA LEU A 75 -18.53 47.90 -27.74
C LEU A 75 -17.69 47.16 -26.71
N ALA A 76 -17.91 47.42 -25.41
CA ALA A 76 -17.21 46.71 -24.35
C ALA A 76 -17.53 45.22 -24.32
N LEU A 77 -18.79 44.82 -24.55
CA LEU A 77 -19.17 43.41 -24.67
C LEU A 77 -18.45 42.73 -25.84
N PHE A 78 -18.44 43.36 -27.02
CA PHE A 78 -17.77 42.82 -28.20
C PHE A 78 -16.25 42.71 -28.00
N SER A 79 -15.63 43.75 -27.48
CA SER A 79 -14.17 43.77 -27.20
C SER A 79 -13.78 42.84 -26.06
N SER A 80 -14.66 42.55 -25.11
CA SER A 80 -14.44 41.50 -24.10
C SER A 80 -14.42 40.10 -24.72
N GLY A 81 -15.20 39.87 -25.79
CA GLY A 81 -15.14 38.64 -26.58
C GLY A 81 -13.79 38.42 -27.26
N ARG A 82 -13.10 39.50 -27.66
CA ARG A 82 -11.76 39.42 -28.28
C ARG A 82 -10.67 38.91 -27.33
N ILE A 83 -10.86 39.10 -26.02
CA ILE A 83 -10.02 38.48 -24.98
C ILE A 83 -9.99 36.95 -25.15
N MET A 84 -11.11 36.34 -25.54
CA MET A 84 -11.21 34.88 -25.74
C MET A 84 -10.41 34.38 -26.94
N VAL A 85 -10.16 35.25 -27.92
CA VAL A 85 -9.41 34.94 -29.15
C VAL A 85 -7.95 35.43 -29.04
N MET A 86 -7.55 35.94 -27.87
CA MET A 86 -6.22 36.52 -27.61
C MET A 86 -5.87 37.68 -28.55
N GLU A 87 -6.88 38.43 -29.00
CA GLU A 87 -6.69 39.62 -29.83
C GLU A 87 -6.56 40.85 -28.94
N LEU A 88 -5.50 41.64 -29.17
CA LEU A 88 -5.25 42.90 -28.46
C LEU A 88 -5.79 44.05 -29.29
N ASP A 89 -6.69 44.84 -28.70
CA ASP A 89 -7.23 46.07 -29.32
C ASP A 89 -7.24 47.22 -28.32
N ILE A 90 -6.05 47.53 -27.79
CA ILE A 90 -5.89 48.62 -26.82
C ILE A 90 -6.13 49.99 -27.47
N GLY A 91 -5.74 50.12 -28.75
CA GLY A 91 -5.82 51.37 -29.51
C GLY A 91 -7.25 51.84 -29.80
N SER A 92 -8.24 50.93 -29.77
CA SER A 92 -9.64 51.36 -29.88
C SER A 92 -10.15 52.07 -28.63
N THR A 93 -9.47 51.94 -27.49
CA THR A 93 -9.78 52.70 -26.27
C THR A 93 -8.92 53.96 -26.23
N LYS A 94 -9.47 55.12 -26.63
CA LYS A 94 -8.77 56.42 -26.58
C LYS A 94 -8.25 56.80 -25.18
N ALA A 95 -8.79 56.19 -24.12
CA ALA A 95 -8.27 56.31 -22.75
C ALA A 95 -6.82 55.79 -22.59
N SER A 96 -6.38 54.87 -23.45
CA SER A 96 -5.04 54.27 -23.40
C SER A 96 -3.91 55.23 -23.79
N GLU A 97 -4.21 56.29 -24.53
CA GLU A 97 -3.25 57.32 -24.96
C GLU A 97 -2.95 58.33 -23.84
N ASN A 98 -3.93 58.57 -22.95
CA ASN A 98 -3.88 59.67 -21.99
C ASN A 98 -3.58 59.25 -20.54
N ILE A 99 -3.75 57.97 -20.17
CA ILE A 99 -3.63 57.51 -18.78
C ILE A 99 -2.73 56.27 -18.68
N GLU A 100 -1.50 56.44 -18.20
CA GLU A 100 -0.53 55.34 -18.02
C GLU A 100 -1.04 54.25 -17.07
N LEU A 101 -1.73 54.65 -15.99
CA LEU A 101 -2.33 53.71 -15.04
C LEU A 101 -3.40 52.82 -15.69
N TYR A 102 -4.21 53.37 -16.60
CA TYR A 102 -5.20 52.60 -17.36
C TYR A 102 -4.50 51.57 -18.25
N ARG A 103 -3.41 51.96 -18.93
CA ARG A 103 -2.59 51.06 -19.75
C ARG A 103 -2.01 49.91 -18.93
N ALA A 104 -1.55 50.17 -17.72
CA ALA A 104 -1.06 49.15 -16.80
C ALA A 104 -2.17 48.18 -16.35
N ILE A 105 -3.33 48.71 -15.93
CA ILE A 105 -4.49 47.90 -15.51
C ILE A 105 -4.98 47.04 -16.68
N TYR A 106 -5.14 47.64 -17.86
CA TYR A 106 -5.52 46.94 -19.08
C TYR A 106 -4.56 45.78 -19.38
N GLY A 107 -3.25 46.05 -19.35
CA GLY A 107 -2.22 45.03 -19.57
C GLY A 107 -2.32 43.87 -18.59
N VAL A 108 -2.49 44.15 -17.29
CA VAL A 108 -2.61 43.11 -16.25
C VAL A 108 -3.87 42.28 -16.44
N VAL A 109 -5.01 42.89 -16.74
CA VAL A 109 -6.29 42.19 -16.93
C VAL A 109 -6.25 41.30 -18.16
N MET A 110 -5.75 41.82 -19.28
CA MET A 110 -5.61 41.05 -20.53
C MET A 110 -4.64 39.89 -20.37
N PHE A 111 -3.47 40.14 -19.77
CA PHE A 111 -2.49 39.09 -19.50
C PHE A 111 -3.07 38.00 -18.59
N SER A 112 -3.76 38.39 -17.52
CA SER A 112 -4.37 37.45 -16.58
C SER A 112 -5.46 36.61 -17.24
N ALA A 113 -6.34 37.22 -18.05
CA ALA A 113 -7.38 36.51 -18.77
C ALA A 113 -6.81 35.55 -19.82
N MET A 114 -5.79 35.96 -20.57
CA MET A 114 -5.08 35.11 -21.52
C MET A 114 -4.41 33.92 -20.83
N VAL A 115 -3.72 34.15 -19.71
CA VAL A 115 -3.10 33.09 -18.91
C VAL A 115 -4.16 32.14 -18.40
N LEU A 116 -5.26 32.62 -17.82
CA LEU A 116 -6.34 31.76 -17.31
C LEU A 116 -6.99 30.92 -18.40
N LEU A 117 -7.20 31.50 -19.59
CA LEU A 117 -7.71 30.77 -20.74
C LEU A 117 -6.73 29.67 -21.17
N ALA A 118 -5.44 30.01 -21.34
CA ALA A 118 -4.41 29.05 -21.69
C ALA A 118 -4.30 27.93 -20.65
N VAL A 119 -4.40 28.27 -19.36
CA VAL A 119 -4.39 27.33 -18.24
C VAL A 119 -5.59 26.41 -18.26
N MET A 120 -6.79 26.94 -18.47
CA MET A 120 -8.02 26.15 -18.58
C MET A 120 -7.95 25.20 -19.78
N VAL A 121 -7.47 25.68 -20.92
CA VAL A 121 -7.26 24.88 -22.13
C VAL A 121 -6.24 23.78 -21.88
N VAL A 122 -5.09 24.08 -21.27
CA VAL A 122 -4.06 23.07 -20.92
C VAL A 122 -4.57 22.07 -19.88
N ALA A 123 -5.39 22.51 -18.92
CA ALA A 123 -6.02 21.63 -17.95
C ALA A 123 -7.07 20.69 -18.58
N ASN A 124 -7.68 21.10 -19.71
CA ASN A 124 -8.73 20.35 -20.40
C ASN A 124 -8.25 19.53 -21.62
N ILE A 125 -7.17 19.92 -22.31
CA ILE A 125 -6.60 19.23 -23.50
C ILE A 125 -5.88 17.90 -23.15
N GLY A 126 -6.02 17.43 -21.91
CA GLY A 126 -5.62 16.09 -21.49
C GLY A 126 -4.32 16.11 -20.70
N GLY A 127 -4.29 15.33 -19.62
CA GLY A 127 -3.23 15.40 -18.63
C GLY A 127 -1.85 14.92 -19.10
N GLY A 128 -1.68 14.52 -20.37
CA GLY A 128 -0.39 14.18 -20.95
C GLY A 128 0.57 15.37 -21.08
N ILE A 129 0.10 16.56 -21.48
CA ILE A 129 0.94 17.78 -21.52
C ILE A 129 1.35 18.16 -20.10
N MET A 130 0.38 18.13 -19.19
CA MET A 130 0.61 18.51 -17.81
C MET A 130 1.58 17.56 -17.09
N GLY A 131 1.48 16.26 -17.36
CA GLY A 131 2.45 15.28 -16.87
C GLY A 131 3.87 15.52 -17.39
N ARG A 132 4.04 15.94 -18.65
CA ARG A 132 5.36 16.31 -19.20
C ARG A 132 5.93 17.56 -18.55
N LEU A 133 5.11 18.59 -18.32
CA LEU A 133 5.52 19.80 -17.59
C LEU A 133 5.93 19.46 -16.16
N ARG A 134 5.11 18.65 -15.46
CA ARG A 134 5.41 18.20 -14.09
C ARG A 134 6.71 17.41 -14.04
N LEU A 135 6.92 16.50 -14.99
CA LEU A 135 8.15 15.74 -15.14
C LEU A 135 9.37 16.65 -15.34
N LEU A 136 9.25 17.70 -16.17
CA LEU A 136 10.33 18.67 -16.39
C LEU A 136 10.72 19.32 -15.06
N PHE A 137 9.76 19.85 -14.30
CA PHE A 137 10.03 20.49 -13.00
C PHE A 137 10.61 19.52 -11.96
N LEU A 138 10.13 18.28 -11.91
CA LEU A 138 10.71 17.27 -11.01
C LEU A 138 12.16 16.95 -11.38
N ARG A 139 12.50 16.91 -12.68
CA ARG A 139 13.87 16.67 -13.14
C ARG A 139 14.80 17.87 -12.91
N THR A 140 14.30 19.11 -12.95
CA THR A 140 15.11 20.33 -12.87
C THR A 140 15.17 20.93 -11.47
N ILE A 141 14.06 20.99 -10.75
CA ILE A 141 13.95 21.63 -9.43
C ILE A 141 13.89 20.59 -8.31
N GLY A 142 13.35 19.40 -8.59
CA GLY A 142 13.11 18.36 -7.59
C GLY A 142 11.79 18.55 -6.83
N SER A 143 11.59 17.76 -5.78
CA SER A 143 10.39 17.81 -4.94
C SER A 143 10.74 17.96 -3.46
N ARG A 144 9.93 18.73 -2.71
CA ARG A 144 9.99 18.82 -1.24
C ARG A 144 8.99 17.88 -0.55
N HIS A 145 8.10 17.25 -1.32
CA HIS A 145 7.10 16.29 -0.86
C HIS A 145 7.39 14.91 -1.43
N ASN A 146 6.67 13.89 -0.98
CA ASN A 146 6.83 12.55 -1.52
C ASN A 146 6.47 12.52 -3.01
N VAL A 147 7.12 11.61 -3.73
CA VAL A 147 6.85 11.39 -5.15
C VAL A 147 6.47 9.93 -5.34
N TYR A 148 5.33 9.69 -5.97
CA TYR A 148 4.80 8.38 -6.28
C TYR A 148 4.83 8.19 -7.80
N LEU A 149 5.54 7.17 -8.26
CA LEU A 149 5.71 6.80 -9.66
C LEU A 149 5.07 5.43 -9.85
N ILE A 150 3.80 5.39 -10.27
CA ILE A 150 3.01 4.16 -10.38
C ILE A 150 3.06 3.68 -11.83
N TYR A 151 3.48 2.44 -12.07
CA TYR A 151 3.56 1.85 -13.40
C TYR A 151 2.39 0.89 -13.63
N GLY A 152 1.64 1.15 -14.71
CA GLY A 152 0.42 0.43 -15.07
C GLY A 152 -0.84 1.24 -14.76
N VAL A 153 -1.78 1.22 -15.70
CA VAL A 153 -3.15 1.73 -15.49
C VAL A 153 -4.06 0.53 -15.34
N SER A 154 -4.68 0.45 -14.16
CA SER A 154 -5.62 -0.61 -13.80
C SER A 154 -6.54 -0.14 -12.67
N GLN A 155 -7.56 -0.93 -12.35
CA GLN A 155 -8.46 -0.64 -11.24
C GLN A 155 -7.70 -0.58 -9.89
N GLU A 156 -6.72 -1.46 -9.71
CA GLU A 156 -5.84 -1.49 -8.53
C GLU A 156 -5.06 -0.18 -8.37
N SER A 157 -4.53 0.35 -9.48
CA SER A 157 -3.82 1.63 -9.47
C SER A 157 -4.74 2.81 -9.13
N VAL A 158 -6.01 2.79 -9.55
CA VAL A 158 -7.01 3.82 -9.21
C VAL A 158 -7.24 3.83 -7.70
N PHE A 159 -7.44 2.67 -7.07
CA PHE A 159 -7.65 2.56 -5.64
C PHE A 159 -6.47 3.11 -4.84
N LEU A 160 -5.25 2.73 -5.23
CA LEU A 160 -4.05 3.24 -4.58
C LEU A 160 -3.89 4.75 -4.75
N VAL A 161 -4.10 5.29 -5.96
CA VAL A 161 -4.01 6.72 -6.22
C VAL A 161 -5.02 7.50 -5.36
N LYS A 162 -6.26 7.01 -5.28
CA LYS A 162 -7.32 7.60 -4.45
C LYS A 162 -6.91 7.66 -2.98
N ASP A 163 -6.37 6.58 -2.43
CA ASP A 163 -5.98 6.53 -1.02
C ASP A 163 -4.72 7.34 -0.72
N ILE A 164 -3.71 7.32 -1.61
CA ILE A 164 -2.54 8.22 -1.52
C ILE A 164 -3.00 9.68 -1.51
N HIS A 165 -3.91 10.07 -2.42
CA HIS A 165 -4.39 11.45 -2.47
C HIS A 165 -5.06 11.89 -1.16
N LYS A 166 -5.76 10.98 -0.48
CA LYS A 166 -6.40 11.23 0.82
C LYS A 166 -5.37 11.36 1.96
N LYS A 167 -4.34 10.51 1.96
CA LYS A 167 -3.36 10.40 3.06
C LYS A 167 -2.16 11.34 2.92
N ASP A 168 -1.70 11.58 1.69
CA ASP A 168 -0.65 12.55 1.35
C ASP A 168 -1.13 13.51 0.25
N PRO A 169 -2.00 14.49 0.59
CA PRO A 169 -2.56 15.42 -0.38
C PRO A 169 -1.52 16.33 -1.06
N ASN A 170 -0.32 16.45 -0.47
CA ASN A 170 0.79 17.23 -1.04
C ASN A 170 1.76 16.38 -1.87
N GLY A 171 1.61 15.06 -1.83
CA GLY A 171 2.39 14.10 -2.60
C GLY A 171 2.18 14.30 -4.10
N THR A 172 3.26 14.16 -4.88
CA THR A 172 3.16 14.22 -6.34
C THR A 172 3.00 12.81 -6.90
N ILE A 173 1.87 12.54 -7.54
CA ILE A 173 1.55 11.22 -8.11
C ILE A 173 1.67 11.27 -9.63
N LEU A 174 2.51 10.41 -10.19
CA LEU A 174 2.69 10.22 -11.63
C LEU A 174 2.36 8.76 -11.99
N VAL A 175 1.48 8.56 -12.95
CA VAL A 175 1.15 7.23 -13.49
C VAL A 175 1.82 7.05 -14.84
N LEU A 176 2.66 6.03 -14.96
CA LEU A 176 3.44 5.66 -16.14
C LEU A 176 2.61 4.71 -17.00
N CYS A 177 2.22 5.16 -18.19
CA CYS A 177 1.42 4.37 -19.15
C CYS A 177 2.30 3.93 -20.33
N GLY A 178 2.41 2.61 -20.55
CA GLY A 178 3.20 2.03 -21.64
C GLY A 178 2.71 2.49 -23.03
N ARG A 179 3.63 2.91 -23.90
CA ARG A 179 3.32 3.35 -25.29
C ARG A 179 2.76 2.22 -26.15
N ASP A 180 3.26 1.02 -25.92
CA ASP A 180 2.81 -0.24 -26.52
C ASP A 180 1.35 -0.57 -26.20
N GLU A 181 0.79 0.06 -25.16
CA GLU A 181 -0.58 -0.19 -24.72
C GLU A 181 -1.58 0.84 -25.23
N TYR A 182 -1.13 1.86 -25.98
CA TYR A 182 -2.04 2.82 -26.63
C TYR A 182 -2.78 2.21 -27.83
N ALA A 183 -2.40 1.00 -28.25
CA ALA A 183 -3.10 0.25 -29.29
C ALA A 183 -4.43 -0.35 -28.78
N ASP A 184 -4.56 -0.60 -27.47
CA ASP A 184 -5.78 -1.09 -26.80
C ASP A 184 -6.56 0.09 -26.18
N ASP A 185 -6.99 1.05 -27.00
CA ASP A 185 -7.73 2.25 -26.58
C ASP A 185 -9.21 1.91 -26.27
N THR A 186 -9.46 1.09 -25.26
CA THR A 186 -10.82 0.72 -24.82
C THR A 186 -11.48 1.84 -24.01
N GLU A 187 -12.81 1.95 -24.04
CA GLU A 187 -13.56 2.92 -23.22
C GLU A 187 -13.25 2.77 -21.73
N ASP A 188 -13.16 1.53 -21.24
CA ASP A 188 -12.81 1.22 -19.84
C ASP A 188 -11.47 1.86 -19.41
N ARG A 189 -10.46 1.83 -20.29
CA ARG A 189 -9.17 2.45 -20.00
C ARG A 189 -9.31 3.96 -19.85
N LYS A 190 -10.10 4.62 -20.72
CA LYS A 190 -10.35 6.06 -20.62
C LYS A 190 -11.05 6.41 -19.31
N HIS A 191 -11.99 5.57 -18.85
CA HIS A 191 -12.62 5.72 -17.55
C HIS A 191 -11.61 5.63 -16.40
N LEU A 192 -10.77 4.59 -16.37
CA LEU A 192 -9.73 4.44 -15.35
C LEU A 192 -8.74 5.60 -15.35
N GLU A 193 -8.30 6.06 -16.53
CA GLU A 193 -7.42 7.22 -16.65
C GLU A 193 -8.09 8.49 -16.10
N ASN A 194 -9.36 8.73 -16.46
CA ASN A 194 -10.13 9.85 -15.94
C ASN A 194 -10.27 9.82 -14.42
N ASP A 195 -10.45 8.64 -13.83
CA ASP A 195 -10.50 8.47 -12.37
C ASP A 195 -9.15 8.78 -11.72
N ILE A 196 -8.04 8.28 -12.26
CA ILE A 196 -6.68 8.62 -11.80
C ILE A 196 -6.46 10.15 -11.81
N TYR A 197 -6.86 10.81 -12.89
CA TYR A 197 -6.75 12.27 -12.99
C TYR A 197 -7.65 13.02 -12.00
N ARG A 198 -8.86 12.50 -11.75
CA ARG A 198 -9.80 13.07 -10.77
C ARG A 198 -9.20 13.10 -9.37
N TYR A 199 -8.37 12.11 -9.03
CA TYR A 199 -7.64 12.03 -7.77
C TYR A 199 -6.26 12.73 -7.81
N GLY A 200 -5.99 13.59 -8.81
CA GLY A 200 -4.83 14.48 -8.81
C GLY A 200 -3.54 13.89 -9.35
N ALA A 201 -3.55 12.67 -9.87
CA ALA A 201 -2.39 12.07 -10.49
C ALA A 201 -2.19 12.58 -11.93
N PHE A 202 -0.94 12.61 -12.38
CA PHE A 202 -0.60 12.98 -13.76
C PHE A 202 -0.16 11.76 -14.57
N LYS A 203 -0.74 11.59 -15.76
CA LYS A 203 -0.30 10.59 -16.73
C LYS A 203 1.02 10.96 -17.38
N LEU A 204 1.89 9.98 -17.53
CA LEU A 204 3.10 10.07 -18.32
C LEU A 204 3.14 8.95 -19.35
N SER A 205 3.29 9.31 -20.62
CA SER A 205 3.62 8.32 -21.66
C SER A 205 5.03 7.77 -21.41
N PHE A 206 5.11 6.46 -21.27
CA PHE A 206 6.28 5.72 -20.84
C PHE A 206 6.64 4.66 -21.87
N ALA A 207 7.93 4.46 -22.15
CA ALA A 207 8.40 3.44 -23.08
C ALA A 207 9.34 2.52 -22.31
N LEU A 208 8.87 1.31 -22.02
CA LEU A 208 9.63 0.31 -21.26
C LEU A 208 10.96 0.02 -21.96
N GLU A 209 10.97 -0.11 -23.29
CA GLU A 209 12.16 -0.46 -24.07
C GLU A 209 13.32 0.55 -24.05
N ARG A 210 13.16 1.73 -23.44
CA ARG A 210 14.21 2.75 -23.34
C ARG A 210 14.82 2.75 -21.95
N ARG A 211 16.11 3.10 -21.82
CA ARG A 211 16.74 3.31 -20.50
C ARG A 211 15.98 4.35 -19.68
N ASN A 212 15.29 3.91 -18.64
CA ASN A 212 14.42 4.73 -17.79
C ASN A 212 15.15 5.46 -16.65
N LEU A 213 16.38 5.90 -16.92
CA LEU A 213 17.28 6.58 -15.96
C LEU A 213 16.71 7.87 -15.37
N PHE A 214 15.65 8.41 -15.95
CA PHE A 214 15.00 9.59 -15.43
C PHE A 214 14.26 9.31 -14.12
N LEU A 215 13.79 8.08 -13.88
CA LEU A 215 13.13 7.69 -12.64
C LEU A 215 14.11 7.86 -11.47
N LEU A 216 15.34 7.37 -11.64
CA LEU A 216 16.44 7.56 -10.68
C LEU A 216 16.82 9.04 -10.52
N LYS A 217 16.76 9.85 -11.59
CA LYS A 217 17.04 11.29 -11.52
C LYS A 217 15.97 12.06 -10.72
N ILE A 218 14.70 11.64 -10.80
CA ILE A 218 13.62 12.20 -9.97
C ILE A 218 13.85 11.81 -8.51
N ALA A 219 14.12 10.53 -8.26
CA ALA A 219 14.36 10.02 -6.92
C ALA A 219 15.54 10.72 -6.22
N SER A 220 16.66 10.92 -6.91
CA SER A 220 17.82 11.62 -6.35
C SER A 220 17.60 13.11 -6.07
N ARG A 221 16.59 13.74 -6.68
CA ARG A 221 16.21 15.13 -6.47
C ARG A 221 14.99 15.29 -5.55
N CYS A 222 14.46 14.20 -5.00
CA CYS A 222 13.41 14.25 -3.99
C CYS A 222 14.04 14.48 -2.61
N ARG A 223 13.56 15.50 -1.89
CA ARG A 223 14.00 15.76 -0.50
C ARG A 223 13.27 14.90 0.53
N LYS A 224 12.16 14.24 0.20
CA LYS A 224 11.50 13.26 1.07
C LYS A 224 11.71 11.86 0.49
N HIS A 225 10.65 11.06 0.40
CA HIS A 225 10.70 9.71 -0.15
C HIS A 225 10.23 9.68 -1.61
N SER A 226 10.77 8.74 -2.37
CA SER A 226 10.30 8.42 -3.72
C SER A 226 9.90 6.96 -3.78
N TYR A 227 8.70 6.72 -4.28
CA TYR A 227 8.11 5.40 -4.37
C TYR A 227 7.93 5.07 -5.85
N ILE A 228 8.57 4.01 -6.33
CA ILE A 228 8.28 3.46 -7.66
C ILE A 228 7.47 2.20 -7.45
N ILE A 229 6.24 2.18 -7.95
CA ILE A 229 5.27 1.13 -7.68
C ILE A 229 4.90 0.44 -8.99
N CYS A 230 5.47 -0.74 -9.22
CA CYS A 230 5.28 -1.55 -10.40
C CYS A 230 4.05 -2.46 -10.22
N MET A 231 2.89 -2.01 -10.72
CA MET A 231 1.59 -2.67 -10.55
C MET A 231 0.83 -2.85 -11.87
N HIS A 232 1.55 -3.04 -12.97
CA HIS A 232 0.96 -3.35 -14.25
C HIS A 232 0.25 -4.73 -14.19
N SER A 233 -0.92 -4.83 -14.83
CA SER A 233 -1.76 -6.05 -14.88
C SER A 233 -0.99 -7.29 -15.34
N LYS A 234 -0.24 -7.15 -16.43
CA LYS A 234 0.77 -8.15 -16.87
C LYS A 234 2.00 -8.13 -15.94
N ARG A 235 2.03 -9.02 -14.95
CA ARG A 235 3.08 -9.08 -13.89
C ARG A 235 4.52 -9.14 -14.40
N TRP A 236 4.76 -9.79 -15.53
CA TRP A 236 6.11 -9.85 -16.13
C TRP A 236 6.66 -8.46 -16.52
N LYS A 237 5.80 -7.49 -16.84
CA LYS A 237 6.21 -6.11 -17.13
C LYS A 237 6.75 -5.41 -15.87
N ASN A 238 6.22 -5.73 -14.69
CA ASN A 238 6.69 -5.17 -13.41
C ASN A 238 8.14 -5.60 -13.15
N ILE A 239 8.42 -6.89 -13.33
CA ILE A 239 9.77 -7.45 -13.20
C ILE A 239 10.72 -6.84 -14.24
N LYS A 240 10.27 -6.68 -15.48
CA LYS A 240 11.09 -6.07 -16.54
C LYS A 240 11.50 -4.63 -16.19
N LEU A 241 10.57 -3.80 -15.72
CA LEU A 241 10.88 -2.44 -15.28
C LEU A 241 11.85 -2.44 -14.09
N LEU A 242 11.64 -3.32 -13.11
CA LEU A 242 12.56 -3.47 -11.98
C LEU A 242 13.98 -3.78 -12.47
N ASN A 243 14.14 -4.73 -13.40
CA ASN A 243 15.43 -5.11 -13.94
C ASN A 243 16.14 -3.93 -14.62
N GLU A 244 15.42 -3.14 -15.41
CA GLU A 244 15.98 -1.95 -16.05
C GLU A 244 16.45 -0.89 -15.04
N ILE A 245 15.76 -0.76 -13.90
CA ILE A 245 16.15 0.14 -12.82
C ILE A 245 17.40 -0.40 -12.10
N CYS A 246 17.38 -1.68 -11.71
CA CYS A 246 18.45 -2.26 -10.90
C CYS A 246 19.74 -2.51 -11.67
N GLN A 247 19.69 -2.69 -12.99
CA GLN A 247 20.86 -2.81 -13.87
C GLN A 247 21.57 -1.48 -14.15
N ALA A 248 21.04 -0.34 -13.68
CA ALA A 248 21.68 0.97 -13.82
C ALA A 248 22.82 1.16 -12.79
N GLU A 249 23.78 0.22 -12.76
CA GLU A 249 24.82 0.08 -11.72
C GLU A 249 25.75 1.30 -11.57
N ASP A 250 25.93 2.10 -12.62
CA ASP A 250 26.84 3.27 -12.62
C ASP A 250 26.35 4.48 -11.81
N LYS A 251 25.19 4.39 -11.13
CA LYS A 251 24.60 5.51 -10.40
C LYS A 251 24.43 5.22 -8.92
N LYS A 252 24.80 6.22 -8.11
CA LYS A 252 24.51 6.23 -6.67
C LYS A 252 23.01 5.99 -6.45
N ILE A 253 22.69 4.91 -5.73
CA ILE A 253 21.33 4.57 -5.34
C ILE A 253 20.81 5.67 -4.40
N PRO A 254 19.65 6.28 -4.66
CA PRO A 254 19.09 7.28 -3.75
C PRO A 254 18.65 6.63 -2.43
N ASP A 255 19.12 7.13 -1.29
CA ASP A 255 18.88 6.52 0.03
C ASP A 255 17.39 6.44 0.45
N ARG A 256 16.53 7.26 -0.19
CA ARG A 256 15.09 7.42 0.09
C ARG A 256 14.19 6.92 -1.05
N LEU A 257 14.74 6.06 -1.92
CA LEU A 257 14.01 5.41 -2.99
C LEU A 257 13.52 4.04 -2.53
N HIS A 258 12.21 3.82 -2.66
CA HIS A 258 11.52 2.57 -2.35
C HIS A 258 10.91 2.00 -3.63
N LEU A 259 11.13 0.71 -3.90
CA LEU A 259 10.66 0.02 -5.09
C LEU A 259 9.62 -1.04 -4.68
N TYR A 260 8.37 -0.88 -5.11
CA TYR A 260 7.30 -1.85 -4.89
C TYR A 260 7.03 -2.62 -6.16
N VAL A 261 6.98 -3.95 -6.08
CA VAL A 261 6.86 -4.81 -7.26
C VAL A 261 5.81 -5.87 -7.01
N LEU A 262 4.69 -5.76 -7.72
CA LEU A 262 3.63 -6.74 -7.63
C LEU A 262 3.90 -7.91 -8.57
N SER A 263 3.97 -9.12 -8.02
CA SER A 263 4.24 -10.36 -8.74
C SER A 263 3.69 -11.57 -7.95
N GLU A 264 3.62 -12.72 -8.59
CA GLU A 264 3.26 -13.97 -7.92
C GLU A 264 4.42 -14.48 -7.04
N ARG A 265 4.09 -15.05 -5.88
CA ARG A 265 5.07 -15.55 -4.88
C ARG A 265 6.12 -16.49 -5.44
N GLU A 266 5.73 -17.47 -6.26
CA GLU A 266 6.68 -18.42 -6.87
C GLU A 266 7.72 -17.74 -7.74
N ARG A 267 7.33 -16.63 -8.39
CA ARG A 267 8.26 -15.84 -9.18
C ARG A 267 9.16 -15.01 -8.28
N ILE A 268 8.60 -14.37 -7.25
CA ILE A 268 9.34 -13.59 -6.25
C ILE A 268 10.44 -14.45 -5.63
N ARG A 269 10.10 -15.66 -5.15
CA ARG A 269 11.05 -16.59 -4.52
C ARG A 269 12.26 -16.90 -5.40
N ARG A 270 12.07 -17.03 -6.71
CA ARG A 270 13.16 -17.35 -7.66
C ARG A 270 14.05 -16.15 -7.99
N ILE A 271 13.52 -14.93 -7.98
CA ILE A 271 14.25 -13.75 -8.46
C ILE A 271 14.83 -12.93 -7.33
N ALA A 272 14.13 -12.81 -6.20
CA ALA A 272 14.44 -11.83 -5.17
C ALA A 272 15.81 -12.07 -4.50
N GLU A 273 16.32 -13.30 -4.51
CA GLU A 273 17.64 -13.63 -3.96
C GLU A 273 18.82 -13.18 -4.83
N ASN A 274 18.58 -12.74 -6.07
CA ASN A 274 19.65 -12.30 -6.95
C ASN A 274 20.37 -11.07 -6.38
N ASN A 275 21.71 -11.12 -6.36
CA ASN A 275 22.59 -10.07 -5.84
C ASN A 275 22.32 -8.67 -6.45
N ILE A 276 21.78 -8.61 -7.67
CA ILE A 276 21.41 -7.34 -8.32
C ILE A 276 20.35 -6.59 -7.51
N TYR A 277 19.43 -7.30 -6.84
CA TYR A 277 18.32 -6.71 -6.09
C TYR A 277 18.68 -6.38 -4.64
N GLN A 278 19.61 -7.12 -4.03
CA GLN A 278 19.95 -6.98 -2.60
C GLN A 278 20.48 -5.58 -2.22
N LYS A 279 20.98 -4.80 -3.18
CA LYS A 279 21.46 -3.42 -2.97
C LYS A 279 20.34 -2.38 -2.93
N TRP A 280 19.12 -2.76 -3.28
CA TRP A 280 17.98 -1.86 -3.45
C TRP A 280 16.93 -2.11 -2.38
N ASP A 281 16.22 -1.06 -1.99
CA ASP A 281 15.06 -1.16 -1.08
C ASP A 281 13.84 -1.62 -1.89
N ILE A 282 13.72 -2.95 -2.05
CA ILE A 282 12.66 -3.60 -2.83
C ILE A 282 11.66 -4.29 -1.91
N HIS A 283 10.40 -3.98 -2.17
CA HIS A 283 9.20 -4.50 -1.52
C HIS A 283 8.46 -5.38 -2.53
N TRP A 284 8.47 -6.68 -2.27
CA TRP A 284 7.85 -7.68 -3.12
C TRP A 284 6.46 -7.97 -2.60
N GLU A 285 5.46 -7.75 -3.46
CA GLU A 285 4.06 -7.83 -3.05
C GLU A 285 3.30 -8.86 -3.89
N ASP A 286 2.73 -9.86 -3.22
CA ASP A 286 1.72 -10.74 -3.80
C ASP A 286 0.33 -10.28 -3.34
N PRO A 287 -0.60 -9.94 -4.27
CA PRO A 287 -1.96 -9.57 -3.89
C PRO A 287 -2.70 -10.58 -3.00
N GLU A 288 -2.44 -11.88 -3.20
CA GLU A 288 -3.06 -12.94 -2.39
C GLU A 288 -2.50 -12.93 -0.96
N GLU A 289 -1.19 -12.70 -0.83
CA GLU A 289 -0.52 -12.52 0.46
C GLU A 289 -1.01 -11.25 1.16
N LEU A 290 -1.19 -10.14 0.44
CA LEU A 290 -1.74 -8.90 0.98
C LEU A 290 -3.14 -9.09 1.56
N ALA A 291 -3.98 -9.90 0.90
CA ALA A 291 -5.31 -10.24 1.42
C ALA A 291 -5.22 -11.04 2.73
N ALA A 292 -4.36 -12.05 2.79
CA ALA A 292 -4.13 -12.82 4.01
C ALA A 292 -3.60 -11.94 5.15
N ARG A 293 -2.57 -11.12 4.89
CA ARG A 293 -1.99 -10.18 5.87
C ARG A 293 -3.04 -9.20 6.39
N GLN A 294 -3.88 -8.66 5.51
CA GLN A 294 -4.92 -7.71 5.91
C GLN A 294 -5.92 -8.34 6.89
N LEU A 295 -6.31 -9.60 6.68
CA LEU A 295 -7.17 -10.32 7.61
C LEU A 295 -6.46 -10.59 8.95
N ILE A 296 -5.25 -11.15 8.91
CA ILE A 296 -4.55 -11.59 10.14
C ILE A 296 -4.19 -10.43 11.06
N LEU A 297 -4.03 -9.22 10.51
CA LEU A 297 -3.78 -8.00 11.27
C LEU A 297 -5.07 -7.29 11.73
N SER A 298 -6.23 -7.84 11.38
CA SER A 298 -7.53 -7.28 11.76
C SER A 298 -7.86 -7.63 13.20
N LYS A 299 -8.77 -6.86 13.81
CA LYS A 299 -9.27 -7.16 15.16
C LYS A 299 -10.23 -8.36 15.13
N GLU A 300 -10.89 -8.54 13.99
CA GLU A 300 -11.83 -9.60 13.72
C GLU A 300 -11.13 -10.97 13.75
N TYR A 301 -9.89 -11.07 13.26
CA TYR A 301 -9.12 -12.32 13.34
C TYR A 301 -8.86 -12.76 14.78
N LEU A 302 -8.59 -11.83 15.70
CA LEU A 302 -8.37 -12.16 17.12
C LEU A 302 -9.59 -12.77 17.81
N THR A 303 -10.78 -12.69 17.21
CA THR A 303 -11.99 -13.34 17.75
C THR A 303 -11.93 -14.87 17.66
N VAL A 304 -11.03 -15.41 16.84
CA VAL A 304 -10.77 -16.86 16.71
C VAL A 304 -9.91 -17.36 17.88
N PHE A 305 -9.29 -16.47 18.66
CA PHE A 305 -8.51 -16.85 19.84
C PHE A 305 -9.40 -17.46 20.94
N PRO A 306 -9.07 -18.66 21.46
CA PRO A 306 -9.92 -19.37 22.42
C PRO A 306 -9.71 -18.88 23.86
N LYS A 307 -10.19 -17.66 24.14
CA LYS A 307 -9.97 -16.97 25.43
C LYS A 307 -10.35 -17.81 26.66
N SER A 308 -11.45 -18.56 26.60
CA SER A 308 -11.95 -19.36 27.73
C SER A 308 -11.04 -20.53 28.11
N ASP A 309 -10.28 -21.04 27.15
CA ASP A 309 -9.43 -22.23 27.31
C ASP A 309 -7.98 -21.84 27.60
N ASN A 310 -7.65 -20.55 27.50
CA ASN A 310 -6.32 -20.03 27.76
C ASN A 310 -6.05 -19.94 29.26
N ILE A 311 -5.18 -20.82 29.75
CA ILE A 311 -4.72 -20.84 31.14
C ILE A 311 -3.23 -20.54 31.15
N LEU A 312 -2.86 -19.33 31.59
CA LEU A 312 -1.47 -18.88 31.68
C LEU A 312 -0.69 -19.05 30.36
N GLY A 313 -1.29 -18.67 29.23
CA GLY A 313 -0.67 -18.71 27.90
C GLY A 313 -0.64 -20.10 27.26
N ARG A 314 -1.40 -21.06 27.79
CA ARG A 314 -1.51 -22.44 27.31
C ARG A 314 -2.96 -22.78 26.98
N VAL A 315 -3.17 -23.52 25.89
CA VAL A 315 -4.50 -23.98 25.44
C VAL A 315 -4.41 -25.48 25.15
N GLU A 316 -5.07 -26.31 25.97
CA GLU A 316 -5.02 -27.78 25.90
C GLU A 316 -6.21 -28.36 25.14
N ARG A 317 -6.22 -28.20 23.81
CA ARG A 317 -7.21 -28.83 22.92
C ARG A 317 -6.82 -28.80 21.45
N ASP A 318 -7.57 -29.54 20.65
CA ASP A 318 -7.58 -29.38 19.19
C ASP A 318 -8.19 -28.02 18.81
N PHE A 319 -7.52 -27.32 17.90
CA PHE A 319 -7.94 -26.06 17.31
C PHE A 319 -8.30 -26.28 15.85
N ASN A 320 -9.60 -26.19 15.55
CA ASN A 320 -10.16 -26.63 14.28
C ASN A 320 -10.54 -25.44 13.41
N LEU A 321 -9.94 -25.30 12.25
CA LEU A 321 -10.28 -24.27 11.27
C LEU A 321 -10.84 -24.91 10.02
N ALA A 322 -11.81 -24.26 9.38
CA ALA A 322 -12.35 -24.70 8.09
C ALA A 322 -12.02 -23.68 7.00
N VAL A 323 -11.48 -24.14 5.88
CA VAL A 323 -11.23 -23.33 4.68
C VAL A 323 -12.07 -23.89 3.54
N ILE A 324 -12.92 -23.03 2.98
CA ILE A 324 -13.91 -23.38 1.97
C ILE A 324 -13.48 -22.75 0.65
N GLY A 325 -13.14 -23.61 -0.31
CA GLY A 325 -12.64 -23.22 -1.62
C GLY A 325 -11.14 -22.92 -1.64
N TRP A 326 -10.35 -23.79 -2.28
CA TRP A 326 -8.91 -23.58 -2.43
C TRP A 326 -8.58 -22.62 -3.58
N SER A 327 -7.79 -21.59 -3.28
CA SER A 327 -7.31 -20.55 -4.20
C SER A 327 -5.91 -20.07 -3.79
N GLY A 328 -5.32 -19.13 -4.54
CA GLY A 328 -4.08 -18.47 -4.12
C GLY A 328 -4.21 -17.77 -2.77
N THR A 329 -5.35 -17.11 -2.49
CA THR A 329 -5.63 -16.56 -1.16
C THR A 329 -5.65 -17.65 -0.10
N ALA A 330 -6.25 -18.81 -0.37
CA ALA A 330 -6.35 -19.90 0.61
C ALA A 330 -4.97 -20.44 1.01
N GLU A 331 -4.09 -20.61 0.02
CA GLU A 331 -2.71 -21.07 0.25
C GLU A 331 -1.94 -20.06 1.11
N GLU A 332 -1.96 -18.78 0.74
CA GLU A 332 -1.29 -17.72 1.52
C GLU A 332 -1.91 -17.59 2.91
N LEU A 333 -3.24 -17.66 3.02
CA LEU A 333 -3.92 -17.63 4.31
C LEU A 333 -3.46 -18.78 5.22
N CYS A 334 -3.33 -20.01 4.71
CA CYS A 334 -2.81 -21.13 5.48
C CYS A 334 -1.38 -20.86 5.99
N ARG A 335 -0.51 -20.27 5.16
CA ARG A 335 0.87 -19.92 5.54
C ARG A 335 0.95 -18.92 6.67
N TYR A 336 -0.08 -18.08 6.86
CA TYR A 336 -0.17 -17.16 7.98
C TYR A 336 -0.94 -17.71 9.17
N LEU A 337 -2.01 -18.48 8.96
CA LEU A 337 -2.82 -19.09 10.02
C LEU A 337 -2.00 -20.11 10.82
N ILE A 338 -1.30 -21.03 10.13
CA ILE A 338 -0.60 -22.14 10.76
C ILE A 338 0.45 -21.67 11.78
N PRO A 339 1.34 -20.71 11.47
CA PRO A 339 2.21 -20.13 12.50
C PRO A 339 1.47 -19.13 13.39
N GLY A 340 0.46 -18.42 12.87
CA GLY A 340 -0.19 -17.29 13.53
C GLY A 340 -1.12 -17.63 14.70
N VAL A 341 -1.40 -18.91 14.95
CA VAL A 341 -2.22 -19.37 16.10
C VAL A 341 -1.43 -20.20 17.12
N GLN A 342 -0.18 -20.56 16.85
CA GLN A 342 0.59 -21.53 17.64
C GLN A 342 0.64 -21.15 19.12
N THR A 343 0.27 -22.08 19.99
CA THR A 343 0.26 -21.89 21.45
C THR A 343 0.65 -23.21 22.12
N ALA A 344 1.29 -23.15 23.30
CA ALA A 344 1.62 -24.34 24.05
C ALA A 344 0.37 -25.19 24.33
N GLY A 345 0.47 -26.51 24.13
CA GLY A 345 -0.61 -27.48 24.34
C GLY A 345 -1.62 -27.61 23.20
N MET A 346 -1.54 -26.76 22.17
CA MET A 346 -2.57 -26.69 21.13
C MET A 346 -2.19 -27.52 19.90
N HIS A 347 -3.15 -28.29 19.37
CA HIS A 347 -2.99 -29.05 18.13
C HIS A 347 -3.85 -28.46 17.03
N ILE A 348 -3.23 -28.00 15.93
CA ILE A 348 -3.97 -27.34 14.85
C ILE A 348 -4.45 -28.37 13.84
N ARG A 349 -5.73 -28.27 13.49
CA ARG A 349 -6.35 -28.99 12.37
C ARG A 349 -7.00 -28.00 11.42
N ILE A 350 -6.69 -28.11 10.14
CA ILE A 350 -7.34 -27.32 9.08
C ILE A 350 -8.06 -28.26 8.14
N GLN A 351 -9.37 -28.06 8.02
CA GLN A 351 -10.26 -28.81 7.14
C GLN A 351 -10.46 -28.04 5.84
N LEU A 352 -10.13 -28.67 4.72
CA LEU A 352 -10.19 -28.07 3.39
C LEU A 352 -11.36 -28.68 2.63
N PHE A 353 -12.39 -27.87 2.34
CA PHE A 353 -13.63 -28.32 1.69
C PHE A 353 -13.61 -28.14 0.17
N GLY A 354 -14.03 -29.19 -0.54
CA GLY A 354 -14.24 -29.25 -1.99
C GLY A 354 -13.69 -30.53 -2.62
N ALA A 355 -14.37 -31.09 -3.61
CA ALA A 355 -14.02 -32.34 -4.27
C ALA A 355 -12.63 -32.30 -4.92
N GLU A 356 -12.20 -31.12 -5.38
CA GLU A 356 -10.89 -30.88 -5.98
C GLU A 356 -9.82 -30.48 -4.95
N ALA A 357 -10.11 -30.48 -3.64
CA ALA A 357 -9.17 -30.03 -2.61
C ALA A 357 -7.85 -30.81 -2.65
N ALA A 358 -7.90 -32.13 -2.89
CA ALA A 358 -6.70 -32.96 -2.99
C ALA A 358 -5.79 -32.57 -4.17
N GLU A 359 -6.37 -32.31 -5.35
CA GLU A 359 -5.60 -31.89 -6.53
C GLU A 359 -5.04 -30.49 -6.35
N LYS A 360 -5.87 -29.55 -5.88
CA LYS A 360 -5.51 -28.14 -5.73
C LYS A 360 -4.47 -27.87 -4.64
N THR A 361 -4.44 -28.68 -3.59
CA THR A 361 -3.48 -28.55 -2.48
C THR A 361 -2.19 -29.33 -2.70
N ALA A 362 -2.11 -30.18 -3.74
CA ALA A 362 -0.99 -31.10 -3.94
C ALA A 362 0.36 -30.38 -4.00
N TYR A 363 0.45 -29.24 -4.70
CA TYR A 363 1.69 -28.46 -4.76
C TYR A 363 2.10 -27.92 -3.38
N PHE A 364 1.15 -27.39 -2.61
CA PHE A 364 1.40 -26.89 -1.26
C PHE A 364 1.92 -27.99 -0.33
N GLN A 365 1.35 -29.20 -0.39
CA GLN A 365 1.81 -30.32 0.44
C GLN A 365 3.18 -30.85 -0.01
N VAL A 366 3.41 -31.02 -1.31
CA VAL A 366 4.68 -31.53 -1.85
C VAL A 366 5.84 -30.55 -1.65
N SER A 367 5.58 -29.25 -1.81
CA SER A 367 6.58 -28.20 -1.55
C SER A 367 6.89 -28.03 -0.07
N ASN A 368 5.98 -28.45 0.82
CA ASN A 368 6.11 -28.32 2.27
C ASN A 368 5.99 -29.70 2.98
N PRO A 369 6.95 -30.61 2.75
CA PRO A 369 6.79 -32.02 3.17
C PRO A 369 6.87 -32.24 4.68
N ALA A 370 7.36 -31.26 5.45
CA ALA A 370 7.37 -31.30 6.92
C ALA A 370 6.15 -30.59 7.54
N LEU A 371 5.19 -30.10 6.73
CA LEU A 371 4.03 -29.34 7.20
C LEU A 371 3.20 -30.08 8.26
N GLY A 372 3.12 -31.40 8.14
CA GLY A 372 2.41 -32.27 9.09
C GLY A 372 2.96 -32.23 10.53
N GLN A 373 4.14 -31.65 10.75
CA GLN A 373 4.70 -31.42 12.09
C GLN A 373 4.06 -30.22 12.81
N ALA A 374 3.50 -29.27 12.07
CA ALA A 374 2.86 -28.07 12.64
C ALA A 374 1.33 -28.09 12.56
N VAL A 375 0.75 -28.81 11.61
CA VAL A 375 -0.70 -28.84 11.38
C VAL A 375 -1.16 -30.15 10.77
N GLN A 376 -2.33 -30.62 11.20
CA GLN A 376 -3.06 -31.67 10.51
C GLN A 376 -3.95 -31.05 9.42
N LEU A 377 -3.69 -31.40 8.15
CA LEU A 377 -4.56 -31.00 7.03
C LEU A 377 -5.53 -32.12 6.68
N ASP A 378 -6.82 -31.86 6.85
CA ASP A 378 -7.88 -32.80 6.50
C ASP A 378 -8.53 -32.38 5.18
N LEU A 379 -8.50 -33.26 4.19
CA LEU A 379 -9.10 -33.03 2.88
C LEU A 379 -10.53 -33.56 2.87
N CYS A 380 -11.50 -32.65 3.05
CA CYS A 380 -12.93 -32.94 3.07
C CYS A 380 -13.47 -33.03 1.64
N ARG A 381 -14.20 -34.11 1.34
CA ARG A 381 -14.75 -34.37 -0.01
C ARG A 381 -16.13 -33.75 -0.21
N GLU A 382 -16.73 -33.29 0.87
CA GLU A 382 -18.03 -32.64 0.92
C GLU A 382 -17.97 -31.35 0.08
N GLU A 383 -18.75 -31.32 -0.99
CA GLU A 383 -18.79 -30.18 -1.89
C GLU A 383 -19.55 -29.01 -1.22
N PRO A 384 -19.04 -27.77 -1.28
CA PRO A 384 -19.75 -26.63 -0.73
C PRO A 384 -21.18 -26.50 -1.27
N ASP A 385 -22.11 -26.02 -0.43
CA ASP A 385 -23.54 -25.85 -0.74
C ASP A 385 -24.34 -27.15 -0.95
N THR A 386 -23.78 -28.31 -0.59
CA THR A 386 -24.50 -29.60 -0.58
C THR A 386 -25.12 -29.91 0.78
N LYS A 387 -26.05 -30.86 0.81
CA LYS A 387 -26.68 -31.33 2.05
C LYS A 387 -25.62 -31.88 3.01
N GLU A 388 -24.71 -32.70 2.50
CA GLU A 388 -23.63 -33.34 3.25
C GLU A 388 -22.70 -32.29 3.88
N PHE A 389 -22.41 -31.21 3.16
CA PHE A 389 -21.65 -30.06 3.67
C PHE A 389 -22.36 -29.40 4.87
N TYR A 390 -23.65 -29.08 4.77
CA TYR A 390 -24.37 -28.48 5.90
C TYR A 390 -24.52 -29.45 7.09
N GLU A 391 -24.82 -30.72 6.81
CA GLU A 391 -24.89 -31.78 7.82
C GLU A 391 -23.57 -31.94 8.59
N TYR A 392 -22.43 -31.77 7.92
CA TYR A 392 -21.12 -31.74 8.57
C TYR A 392 -21.06 -30.67 9.67
N PHE A 393 -21.35 -29.41 9.35
CA PHE A 393 -21.28 -28.33 10.36
C PHE A 393 -22.35 -28.45 11.45
N ILE A 394 -23.51 -29.03 11.14
CA ILE A 394 -24.59 -29.26 12.12
C ILE A 394 -24.23 -30.39 13.09
N HIS A 395 -23.76 -31.53 12.57
CA HIS A 395 -23.61 -32.77 13.35
C HIS A 395 -22.21 -33.01 13.89
N THR A 396 -21.18 -32.34 13.37
CA THR A 396 -19.84 -32.45 13.95
C THR A 396 -19.89 -31.94 15.40
N SER A 397 -19.42 -32.80 16.31
CA SER A 397 -19.34 -32.56 17.76
C SER A 397 -18.35 -31.44 18.13
N HIS A 398 -17.44 -31.12 17.22
CA HIS A 398 -16.51 -29.99 17.32
C HIS A 398 -16.83 -28.99 16.21
N CYS A 399 -17.49 -27.89 16.58
CA CYS A 399 -17.65 -26.77 15.67
C CYS A 399 -16.28 -26.12 15.42
N PRO A 400 -15.94 -25.72 14.19
CA PRO A 400 -14.70 -25.01 13.95
C PRO A 400 -14.61 -23.72 14.77
N ASP A 401 -13.39 -23.36 15.17
CA ASP A 401 -13.04 -22.11 15.84
C ASP A 401 -13.08 -20.90 14.88
N GLY A 402 -13.00 -21.17 13.57
CA GLY A 402 -13.15 -20.16 12.52
C GLY A 402 -13.36 -20.80 11.15
N ILE A 403 -14.13 -20.13 10.29
CA ILE A 403 -14.46 -20.60 8.94
C ILE A 403 -14.10 -19.52 7.92
N PHE A 404 -13.33 -19.89 6.89
CA PHE A 404 -12.79 -18.97 5.89
C PHE A 404 -13.30 -19.35 4.49
N PHE A 405 -13.98 -18.42 3.81
CA PHE A 405 -14.45 -18.58 2.43
C PHE A 405 -13.47 -17.91 1.48
N THR A 406 -12.71 -18.72 0.75
CA THR A 406 -11.56 -18.28 -0.06
C THR A 406 -11.68 -18.70 -1.52
N GLY A 407 -12.86 -19.14 -1.97
CA GLY A 407 -13.10 -19.47 -3.38
C GLY A 407 -12.76 -18.30 -4.32
N THR A 408 -12.50 -18.62 -5.59
CA THR A 408 -12.14 -17.61 -6.61
C THR A 408 -13.29 -16.70 -7.01
N ASP A 409 -14.54 -17.12 -6.73
CA ASP A 409 -15.75 -16.34 -6.98
C ASP A 409 -16.24 -15.71 -5.67
N ALA A 410 -16.01 -14.40 -5.54
CA ALA A 410 -16.37 -13.64 -4.34
C ALA A 410 -17.89 -13.60 -4.07
N ALA A 411 -18.73 -13.63 -5.13
CA ALA A 411 -20.18 -13.63 -4.93
C ALA A 411 -20.65 -14.94 -4.31
N LYS A 412 -20.11 -16.07 -4.80
CA LYS A 412 -20.39 -17.40 -4.23
C LYS A 412 -19.87 -17.55 -2.80
N ASN A 413 -18.69 -17.00 -2.49
CA ASN A 413 -18.16 -17.01 -1.12
C ASN A 413 -19.15 -16.37 -0.15
N MET A 414 -19.71 -15.21 -0.53
CA MET A 414 -20.64 -14.47 0.31
C MET A 414 -22.00 -15.16 0.43
N GLU A 415 -22.57 -15.63 -0.69
CA GLU A 415 -23.83 -16.37 -0.70
C GLU A 415 -23.76 -17.61 0.21
N LEU A 416 -22.66 -18.38 0.11
CA LEU A 416 -22.45 -19.56 0.92
C LEU A 416 -22.23 -19.21 2.41
N ALA A 417 -21.49 -18.14 2.70
CA ALA A 417 -21.28 -17.68 4.07
C ALA A 417 -22.58 -17.31 4.76
N LEU A 418 -23.45 -16.55 4.08
CA LEU A 418 -24.76 -16.16 4.60
C LEU A 418 -25.68 -17.36 4.84
N ARG A 419 -25.70 -18.33 3.91
CA ARG A 419 -26.49 -19.56 4.07
C ARG A 419 -25.99 -20.43 5.23
N LEU A 420 -24.67 -20.59 5.35
CA LEU A 420 -24.09 -21.37 6.43
C LEU A 420 -24.34 -20.68 7.78
N ASP A 421 -24.21 -19.36 7.85
CA ASP A 421 -24.49 -18.58 9.06
C ASP A 421 -25.95 -18.76 9.53
N ASP A 422 -26.93 -18.59 8.64
CA ASP A 422 -28.36 -18.82 8.95
C ASP A 422 -28.59 -20.23 9.52
N ILE A 423 -27.94 -21.25 8.95
CA ILE A 423 -28.03 -22.62 9.47
C ILE A 423 -27.37 -22.74 10.84
N LEU A 424 -26.14 -22.25 11.02
CA LEU A 424 -25.43 -22.31 12.30
C LEU A 424 -26.22 -21.60 13.42
N GLN A 425 -26.79 -20.43 13.13
CA GLN A 425 -27.62 -19.68 14.06
C GLN A 425 -28.87 -20.45 14.49
N ARG A 426 -29.57 -21.15 13.57
CA ARG A 426 -30.73 -22.00 13.90
C ARG A 426 -30.36 -23.14 14.86
N TYR A 427 -29.14 -23.64 14.79
CA TYR A 427 -28.60 -24.66 15.70
C TYR A 427 -27.83 -24.05 16.90
N GLN A 428 -27.93 -22.74 17.12
CA GLN A 428 -27.30 -21.99 18.22
C GLN A 428 -25.76 -22.14 18.26
N LYS A 429 -25.13 -22.40 17.12
CA LYS A 429 -23.67 -22.43 16.98
C LYS A 429 -23.20 -21.03 16.58
N LYS A 430 -22.20 -20.51 17.29
CA LYS A 430 -21.57 -19.21 16.98
C LYS A 430 -20.13 -19.45 16.56
N VAL A 431 -19.81 -19.08 15.33
CA VAL A 431 -18.47 -19.25 14.76
C VAL A 431 -18.09 -17.98 13.99
N PRO A 432 -16.88 -17.44 14.17
CA PRO A 432 -16.36 -16.39 13.31
C PRO A 432 -16.26 -16.87 11.85
N LEU A 433 -16.90 -16.13 10.95
CA LEU A 433 -16.93 -16.41 9.51
C LEU A 433 -16.22 -15.27 8.77
N PHE A 434 -15.26 -15.64 7.91
CA PHE A 434 -14.42 -14.71 7.17
C PHE A 434 -14.62 -14.90 5.67
N VAL A 435 -14.97 -13.83 4.97
CA VAL A 435 -15.37 -13.91 3.55
C VAL A 435 -14.38 -13.14 2.69
N LYS A 436 -13.72 -13.82 1.74
CA LYS A 436 -12.87 -13.16 0.75
C LYS A 436 -13.73 -12.39 -0.24
N GLU A 437 -13.56 -11.07 -0.23
CA GLU A 437 -14.27 -10.15 -1.10
C GLU A 437 -13.41 -9.71 -2.30
N LYS A 438 -14.08 -9.23 -3.35
CA LYS A 438 -13.43 -8.60 -4.50
C LYS A 438 -13.28 -7.10 -4.28
N ASN A 439 -14.38 -6.38 -4.06
CA ASN A 439 -14.42 -4.93 -3.87
C ASN A 439 -15.34 -4.59 -2.69
N ILE A 440 -15.17 -3.41 -2.09
CA ILE A 440 -16.13 -2.87 -1.11
C ILE A 440 -17.42 -2.49 -1.85
N SER A 441 -18.48 -3.27 -1.68
CA SER A 441 -19.81 -3.01 -2.27
C SER A 441 -20.86 -2.76 -1.18
N GLU A 442 -22.11 -2.51 -1.59
CA GLU A 442 -23.26 -2.56 -0.66
C GLU A 442 -23.32 -3.90 0.09
N ASP A 443 -22.86 -4.98 -0.56
CA ASP A 443 -22.81 -6.33 0.02
C ASP A 443 -21.79 -6.44 1.17
N SER A 444 -20.70 -5.65 1.16
CA SER A 444 -19.80 -5.54 2.31
C SER A 444 -20.52 -4.94 3.54
N GLY A 445 -21.56 -4.13 3.30
CA GLY A 445 -22.45 -3.64 4.34
C GLY A 445 -23.31 -4.75 4.94
N ILE A 446 -23.79 -5.68 4.09
CA ILE A 446 -24.58 -6.85 4.49
C ILE A 446 -23.75 -7.77 5.39
N LEU A 447 -22.50 -8.07 5.02
CA LEU A 447 -21.61 -8.88 5.87
C LEU A 447 -21.48 -8.28 7.27
N LYS A 448 -21.27 -6.96 7.36
CA LYS A 448 -21.14 -6.28 8.65
C LYS A 448 -22.43 -6.29 9.47
N THR A 449 -23.60 -6.16 8.84
CA THR A 449 -24.88 -6.23 9.57
C THR A 449 -25.15 -7.62 10.12
N GLU A 450 -24.71 -8.66 9.42
CA GLU A 450 -24.81 -10.06 9.86
C GLU A 450 -23.66 -10.50 10.78
N GLY A 451 -22.71 -9.62 11.10
CA GLY A 451 -21.57 -9.94 11.97
C GLY A 451 -20.46 -10.78 11.30
N LEU A 452 -20.49 -10.89 9.98
CA LEU A 452 -19.49 -11.57 9.15
C LEU A 452 -18.32 -10.63 8.81
N ALA A 453 -17.10 -11.17 8.77
CA ALA A 453 -15.89 -10.40 8.52
C ALA A 453 -15.43 -10.53 7.07
N GLY A 454 -15.71 -9.49 6.27
CA GLY A 454 -15.19 -9.37 4.91
C GLY A 454 -13.70 -9.01 4.88
N PHE A 455 -12.91 -9.63 3.99
CA PHE A 455 -11.47 -9.39 3.89
C PHE A 455 -10.93 -9.42 2.46
N GLY A 456 -9.74 -8.84 2.27
CA GLY A 456 -8.97 -8.92 1.04
C GLY A 456 -9.53 -8.14 -0.14
N CYS A 457 -10.51 -7.26 0.04
CA CYS A 457 -11.04 -6.44 -1.06
C CYS A 457 -9.96 -5.50 -1.62
N GLN A 458 -10.06 -5.18 -2.92
CA GLN A 458 -9.06 -4.41 -3.65
C GLN A 458 -8.80 -3.04 -3.01
N GLU A 459 -9.84 -2.35 -2.53
CA GLU A 459 -9.71 -1.05 -1.88
C GLU A 459 -8.89 -1.10 -0.57
N GLN A 460 -8.96 -2.23 0.15
CA GLN A 460 -8.19 -2.42 1.39
C GLN A 460 -6.75 -2.79 1.10
N ILE A 461 -6.52 -3.77 0.21
CA ILE A 461 -5.16 -4.29 -0.06
C ILE A 461 -4.33 -3.29 -0.88
N TYR A 462 -4.94 -2.52 -1.79
CA TYR A 462 -4.28 -1.46 -2.56
C TYR A 462 -4.45 -0.10 -1.89
N SER A 463 -4.17 -0.03 -0.59
CA SER A 463 -4.23 1.20 0.20
C SER A 463 -2.83 1.71 0.56
N TYR A 464 -2.74 2.98 0.93
CA TYR A 464 -1.51 3.58 1.46
C TYR A 464 -1.04 2.84 2.71
N ASP A 465 -1.97 2.48 3.60
CA ASP A 465 -1.64 1.89 4.90
C ASP A 465 -1.08 0.45 4.77
N ILE A 466 -1.55 -0.32 3.78
CA ILE A 466 -1.07 -1.68 3.51
C ILE A 466 0.18 -1.68 2.65
N LEU A 467 0.15 -1.02 1.48
CA LEU A 467 1.27 -1.07 0.53
C LEU A 467 2.44 -0.14 0.89
N ILE A 468 2.20 1.06 1.39
CA ILE A 468 3.27 2.08 1.53
C ILE A 468 3.72 2.24 2.98
N ASN A 469 2.78 2.30 3.92
CA ASN A 469 3.08 2.44 5.33
C ASN A 469 3.52 1.12 5.97
N GLU A 470 3.08 -0.01 5.39
CA GLU A 470 3.49 -1.37 5.76
C GLU A 470 3.50 -1.61 7.27
N LYS A 471 2.35 -1.41 7.94
CA LYS A 471 2.29 -1.47 9.42
C LYS A 471 2.91 -2.75 10.00
N LEU A 472 2.71 -3.89 9.33
CA LEU A 472 3.35 -5.16 9.70
C LEU A 472 4.88 -5.08 9.61
N ASP A 473 5.41 -4.51 8.54
CA ASP A 473 6.86 -4.36 8.37
C ASP A 473 7.44 -3.38 9.37
N GLY A 474 6.69 -2.37 9.82
CA GLY A 474 7.10 -1.53 10.95
C GLY A 474 7.39 -2.36 12.20
N MET A 475 6.51 -3.31 12.52
CA MET A 475 6.70 -4.24 13.64
C MET A 475 7.79 -5.28 13.36
N ALA A 476 7.87 -5.82 12.13
CA ALA A 476 8.90 -6.77 11.73
C ALA A 476 10.30 -6.15 11.74
N LYS A 477 10.44 -4.87 11.38
CA LYS A 477 11.68 -4.09 11.49
C LYS A 477 12.14 -4.00 12.95
N ALA A 478 11.21 -3.74 13.88
CA ALA A 478 11.52 -3.72 15.31
C ALA A 478 11.95 -5.10 15.82
N VAL A 479 11.28 -6.17 15.40
CA VAL A 479 11.68 -7.56 15.71
C VAL A 479 13.09 -7.85 15.18
N HIS A 480 13.38 -7.51 13.92
CA HIS A 480 14.69 -7.75 13.33
C HIS A 480 15.79 -6.94 14.02
N CYS A 481 15.50 -5.67 14.33
CA CYS A 481 16.41 -4.80 15.08
C CYS A 481 16.75 -5.39 16.46
N PHE A 482 15.75 -5.90 17.18
CA PHE A 482 15.94 -6.59 18.45
C PHE A 482 16.90 -7.78 18.33
N TYR A 483 16.69 -8.67 17.34
CA TYR A 483 17.61 -9.80 17.12
C TYR A 483 19.05 -9.34 16.82
N LYS A 484 19.22 -8.32 15.98
CA LYS A 484 20.54 -7.79 15.63
C LYS A 484 21.27 -7.21 16.84
N GLN A 485 20.55 -6.45 17.67
CA GLN A 485 21.09 -5.90 18.91
C GLN A 485 21.41 -6.99 19.93
N TYR A 486 20.59 -8.05 20.01
CA TYR A 486 20.85 -9.21 20.85
C TYR A 486 22.19 -9.88 20.50
N TYR A 487 22.50 -10.02 19.21
CA TYR A 487 23.79 -10.53 18.74
C TYR A 487 24.94 -9.50 18.81
N GLY A 488 24.72 -8.35 19.46
CA GLY A 488 25.74 -7.32 19.70
C GLY A 488 26.00 -6.38 18.53
N GLU A 489 25.19 -6.43 17.46
CA GLU A 489 25.30 -5.50 16.34
C GLU A 489 24.76 -4.11 16.74
N GLN A 490 25.45 -3.05 16.30
CA GLN A 490 25.06 -1.67 16.56
C GLN A 490 24.41 -1.06 15.31
N GLY A 491 23.20 -0.52 15.44
CA GLY A 491 22.45 0.05 14.33
C GLY A 491 20.98 0.31 14.68
N ASP A 492 20.27 0.92 13.74
CA ASP A 492 18.83 1.20 13.82
C ASP A 492 18.02 0.21 12.97
N GLU A 493 16.70 0.23 13.17
CA GLU A 493 15.76 -0.68 12.52
C GLU A 493 15.76 -0.56 10.99
N ASN A 494 15.99 0.63 10.43
CA ASN A 494 15.98 0.84 8.99
C ASN A 494 17.27 0.32 8.34
N THR A 495 18.40 0.50 9.02
CA THR A 495 19.71 0.07 8.55
C THR A 495 19.76 -1.46 8.51
N PHE A 496 19.36 -2.12 9.60
CA PHE A 496 19.33 -3.58 9.66
C PHE A 496 18.33 -4.19 8.68
N TRP A 497 17.14 -3.62 8.55
CA TRP A 497 16.13 -4.12 7.61
C TRP A 497 16.56 -4.07 6.16
N LYS A 498 17.29 -3.02 5.75
CA LYS A 498 17.80 -2.90 4.37
C LYS A 498 18.78 -4.02 4.02
N THR A 499 19.60 -4.44 4.98
CA THR A 499 20.60 -5.50 4.80
C THR A 499 20.08 -6.90 5.10
N ALA A 500 18.86 -7.02 5.64
CA ALA A 500 18.25 -8.30 5.97
C ALA A 500 17.98 -9.13 4.71
N SER A 501 18.35 -10.41 4.78
CA SER A 501 17.97 -11.41 3.78
C SER A 501 16.46 -11.61 3.73
N ILE A 502 15.96 -12.19 2.63
CA ILE A 502 14.53 -12.53 2.49
C ILE A 502 14.07 -13.44 3.62
N TYR A 503 14.91 -14.41 3.98
CA TYR A 503 14.67 -15.31 5.10
C TYR A 503 14.50 -14.55 6.43
N GLU A 504 15.39 -13.60 6.74
CA GLU A 504 15.30 -12.82 7.98
C GLU A 504 14.07 -11.91 8.00
N LYS A 505 13.74 -11.28 6.87
CA LYS A 505 12.51 -10.46 6.74
C LYS A 505 11.26 -11.30 6.93
N PHE A 506 11.21 -12.47 6.30
CA PHE A 506 10.13 -13.44 6.46
C PHE A 506 9.97 -13.86 7.93
N SER A 507 11.05 -14.31 8.57
CA SER A 507 11.02 -14.78 9.96
C SER A 507 10.55 -13.67 10.91
N SER A 508 11.02 -12.44 10.69
CA SER A 508 10.62 -11.27 11.48
C SER A 508 9.15 -10.89 11.29
N ARG A 509 8.61 -11.00 10.06
CA ARG A 509 7.17 -10.80 9.78
C ARG A 509 6.32 -11.87 10.44
N ALA A 510 6.73 -13.14 10.37
CA ALA A 510 6.00 -14.23 11.00
C ALA A 510 5.90 -14.04 12.53
N MET A 511 6.96 -13.55 13.18
CA MET A 511 6.91 -13.15 14.59
C MET A 511 5.98 -11.95 14.81
N ALA A 512 6.11 -10.89 14.01
CA ALA A 512 5.27 -9.70 14.14
C ALA A 512 3.76 -10.00 14.01
N VAL A 513 3.39 -10.92 13.10
CA VAL A 513 2.02 -11.45 12.96
C VAL A 513 1.52 -12.13 14.24
N HIS A 514 2.38 -12.83 14.95
CA HIS A 514 2.01 -13.60 16.14
C HIS A 514 2.04 -12.76 17.44
N ILE A 515 2.63 -11.56 17.43
CA ILE A 515 2.68 -10.68 18.62
C ILE A 515 1.27 -10.40 19.18
N PRO A 516 0.26 -9.98 18.40
CA PRO A 516 -1.10 -9.78 18.90
C PRO A 516 -1.67 -11.00 19.63
N TRP A 517 -1.41 -12.20 19.11
CA TRP A 517 -1.87 -13.45 19.71
C TRP A 517 -1.20 -13.71 21.07
N LYS A 518 0.12 -13.54 21.18
CA LYS A 518 0.84 -13.68 22.46
C LYS A 518 0.42 -12.65 23.50
N VAL A 519 0.20 -11.41 23.05
CA VAL A 519 -0.28 -10.32 23.91
C VAL A 519 -1.67 -10.64 24.44
N CYS A 520 -2.57 -11.14 23.59
CA CYS A 520 -3.89 -11.65 23.99
C CYS A 520 -3.78 -12.84 24.97
N ALA A 521 -2.89 -13.80 24.71
CA ALA A 521 -2.66 -14.94 25.59
C ALA A 521 -2.13 -14.53 26.97
N ALA A 522 -1.42 -13.40 27.07
CA ALA A 522 -0.98 -12.82 28.32
C ALA A 522 -2.04 -11.96 29.04
N GLY A 523 -3.24 -11.78 28.46
CA GLY A 523 -4.31 -10.95 29.03
C GLY A 523 -4.16 -9.45 28.74
N TYR A 524 -3.54 -9.12 27.61
CA TYR A 524 -3.26 -7.74 27.19
C TYR A 524 -3.86 -7.46 25.81
N VAL A 525 -3.95 -6.17 25.47
CA VAL A 525 -4.29 -5.66 24.13
C VAL A 525 -3.27 -4.63 23.67
N ILE A 526 -3.02 -4.58 22.36
CA ILE A 526 -2.11 -3.60 21.75
C ILE A 526 -2.85 -2.27 21.55
N VAL A 527 -2.25 -1.18 22.00
CA VAL A 527 -2.77 0.19 21.86
C VAL A 527 -1.70 1.13 21.30
N SER A 528 -2.11 2.28 20.76
CA SER A 528 -1.16 3.34 20.40
C SER A 528 -0.66 4.06 21.65
N GLY A 529 0.65 4.23 21.81
CA GLY A 529 1.20 4.97 22.95
C GLY A 529 2.60 4.51 23.36
N LEU A 530 3.01 4.90 24.57
CA LEU A 530 4.23 4.44 25.22
C LEU A 530 3.89 3.33 26.23
N PRO A 531 4.71 2.27 26.34
CA PRO A 531 4.50 1.23 27.35
C PRO A 531 4.61 1.82 28.76
N ASP A 532 3.79 1.32 29.68
CA ASP A 532 3.82 1.63 31.11
C ASP A 532 4.65 0.62 31.93
N GLY A 533 5.15 -0.44 31.28
CA GLY A 533 5.98 -1.47 31.89
C GLY A 533 5.20 -2.55 32.65
N SER A 534 3.86 -2.55 32.59
CA SER A 534 3.05 -3.51 33.35
C SER A 534 3.22 -4.95 32.84
N TYR A 535 3.44 -5.12 31.54
CA TYR A 535 3.63 -6.42 30.91
C TYR A 535 4.88 -7.13 31.43
N GLU A 536 6.01 -6.42 31.45
CA GLU A 536 7.29 -6.94 31.95
C GLU A 536 7.18 -7.33 33.43
N GLN A 537 6.52 -6.49 34.25
CA GLN A 537 6.29 -6.78 35.67
C GLN A 537 5.40 -8.00 35.91
N ASP A 538 4.38 -8.22 35.06
CA ASP A 538 3.51 -9.39 35.16
C ASP A 538 4.25 -10.67 34.73
N LEU A 539 5.07 -10.60 33.68
CA LEU A 539 5.88 -11.74 33.26
C LEU A 539 6.93 -12.15 34.31
N GLU A 540 7.55 -11.18 34.99
CA GLU A 540 8.48 -11.46 36.10
C GLU A 540 7.83 -12.25 37.24
N LYS A 541 6.55 -11.97 37.52
CA LYS A 541 5.79 -12.64 38.58
C LYS A 541 5.23 -14.01 38.17
N ASN A 542 5.16 -14.31 36.87
CA ASN A 542 4.49 -15.49 36.33
C ASN A 542 5.44 -16.31 35.44
N PRO A 543 6.38 -17.07 36.02
CA PRO A 543 7.36 -17.86 35.25
C PRO A 543 6.69 -18.93 34.37
N VAL A 544 5.56 -19.49 34.79
CA VAL A 544 4.79 -20.46 33.99
C VAL A 544 4.22 -19.82 32.72
N LEU A 545 3.71 -18.59 32.83
CA LEU A 545 3.23 -17.84 31.67
C LEU A 545 4.38 -17.58 30.69
N VAL A 546 5.55 -17.18 31.20
CA VAL A 546 6.75 -16.97 30.38
C VAL A 546 7.13 -18.25 29.64
N GLU A 547 7.20 -19.38 30.33
CA GLU A 547 7.54 -20.68 29.73
C GLU A 547 6.55 -21.07 28.62
N ASN A 548 5.24 -21.01 28.89
CA ASN A 548 4.21 -21.35 27.91
C ASN A 548 4.26 -20.44 26.67
N LEU A 549 4.45 -19.13 26.86
CA LEU A 549 4.61 -18.19 25.74
C LEU A 549 5.90 -18.46 24.95
N SER A 550 6.97 -18.94 25.59
CA SER A 550 8.24 -19.28 24.95
C SER A 550 8.13 -20.56 24.12
N ILE A 551 7.46 -21.59 24.67
CA ILE A 551 7.09 -22.80 23.91
C ILE A 551 6.22 -22.42 22.70
N GLY A 552 5.23 -21.55 22.90
CA GLY A 552 4.39 -21.05 21.81
C GLY A 552 5.17 -20.28 20.74
N GLU A 553 6.24 -19.55 21.12
CA GLU A 553 7.12 -18.91 20.14
C GLU A 553 7.94 -19.92 19.35
N HIS A 554 8.50 -20.93 20.01
CA HIS A 554 9.24 -21.99 19.34
C HIS A 554 8.34 -22.71 18.32
N LEU A 555 7.13 -23.13 18.73
CA LEU A 555 6.14 -23.75 17.84
C LEU A 555 5.76 -22.84 16.67
N ARG A 556 5.55 -21.53 16.90
CA ARG A 556 5.31 -20.53 15.85
C ARG A 556 6.47 -20.45 14.87
N TRP A 557 7.70 -20.42 15.37
CA TRP A 557 8.90 -20.34 14.55
C TRP A 557 9.06 -21.61 13.69
N GLU A 558 8.94 -22.79 14.29
CA GLU A 558 8.95 -24.07 13.59
C GLU A 558 7.89 -24.13 12.50
N ALA A 559 6.64 -23.81 12.86
CA ALA A 559 5.51 -23.76 11.94
C ALA A 559 5.77 -22.83 10.75
N SER A 560 6.33 -21.65 10.98
CA SER A 560 6.66 -20.71 9.89
C SER A 560 7.68 -21.30 8.92
N LEU A 561 8.65 -22.08 9.40
CA LEU A 561 9.66 -22.72 8.57
C LEU A 561 9.11 -23.95 7.84
N PHE A 562 8.30 -24.77 8.50
CA PHE A 562 7.63 -25.90 7.85
C PHE A 562 6.70 -25.43 6.73
N CYS A 563 6.00 -24.32 6.93
CA CYS A 563 5.21 -23.67 5.88
C CYS A 563 6.06 -23.17 4.70
N GLU A 564 7.37 -23.01 4.83
CA GLU A 564 8.27 -22.58 3.74
C GLU A 564 9.08 -23.74 3.11
N GLY A 565 8.81 -24.96 3.57
CA GLY A 565 9.42 -26.19 3.06
C GLY A 565 10.70 -26.60 3.79
N TRP A 566 11.04 -25.93 4.89
CA TRP A 566 12.16 -26.33 5.73
C TRP A 566 11.90 -27.66 6.44
N LYS A 567 12.98 -28.38 6.73
CA LYS A 567 12.93 -29.65 7.44
C LYS A 567 14.00 -29.68 8.53
N SER A 568 13.77 -30.52 9.52
CA SER A 568 14.78 -30.84 10.51
C SER A 568 16.01 -31.46 9.84
N GLY A 569 17.19 -31.04 10.29
CA GLY A 569 18.46 -31.61 9.88
C GLY A 569 19.37 -31.81 11.09
N THR A 570 20.37 -32.66 10.97
CA THR A 570 21.34 -32.90 12.05
C THR A 570 22.55 -31.97 11.93
N PRO A 571 23.29 -31.70 13.02
CA PRO A 571 24.51 -30.88 12.96
C PRO A 571 25.52 -31.35 11.90
N GLU A 572 25.62 -32.65 11.68
CA GLU A 572 26.54 -33.26 10.71
C GLU A 572 26.15 -32.99 9.25
N GLN A 573 24.88 -32.65 9.00
CA GLN A 573 24.36 -32.32 7.67
C GLN A 573 24.56 -30.84 7.31
N MET A 574 24.92 -29.99 8.28
CA MET A 574 25.01 -28.55 8.09
C MET A 574 26.35 -28.11 7.50
N PRO A 575 26.38 -26.97 6.80
CA PRO A 575 27.63 -26.29 6.48
C PRO A 575 28.46 -26.00 7.76
N PRO A 576 29.80 -26.04 7.69
CA PRO A 576 30.65 -25.77 8.85
C PRO A 576 30.31 -24.44 9.54
N GLY A 577 30.09 -24.49 10.85
CA GLY A 577 29.77 -23.30 11.66
C GLY A 577 28.36 -22.74 11.48
N SER A 578 27.47 -23.44 10.76
CA SER A 578 26.07 -23.03 10.56
C SER A 578 25.12 -24.03 11.20
N ASN A 579 24.00 -23.54 11.73
CA ASN A 579 22.87 -24.35 12.21
C ASN A 579 21.76 -24.52 11.14
N LYS A 580 22.01 -24.03 9.92
CA LYS A 580 21.06 -24.06 8.79
C LYS A 580 21.76 -24.24 7.44
N ASP A 581 21.04 -24.88 6.51
CA ASP A 581 21.38 -24.98 5.08
C ASP A 581 20.23 -24.44 4.23
N PRO A 582 20.29 -23.17 3.79
CA PRO A 582 19.23 -22.57 2.97
C PRO A 582 19.03 -23.23 1.61
N LYS A 583 20.06 -23.88 1.05
CA LYS A 583 19.94 -24.54 -0.28
C LYS A 583 19.15 -25.83 -0.20
N LYS A 584 19.31 -26.57 0.90
CA LYS A 584 18.57 -27.81 1.17
C LYS A 584 17.32 -27.58 2.03
N LEU A 585 17.11 -26.36 2.51
CA LEU A 585 16.06 -25.98 3.46
C LEU A 585 16.11 -26.85 4.72
N LEU A 586 17.30 -26.97 5.33
CA LEU A 586 17.49 -27.72 6.58
C LEU A 586 17.83 -26.78 7.74
N HIS A 587 17.28 -27.05 8.92
CA HIS A 587 17.64 -26.33 10.15
C HIS A 587 17.68 -27.28 11.35
N THR A 588 18.72 -27.17 12.18
CA THR A 588 18.93 -28.07 13.33
C THR A 588 18.01 -27.83 14.52
N CYS A 589 17.42 -26.63 14.63
CA CYS A 589 16.54 -26.26 15.74
C CYS A 589 15.07 -26.63 15.48
N LEU A 590 14.75 -27.23 14.33
CA LEU A 590 13.43 -27.82 14.06
C LEU A 590 13.30 -29.15 14.79
N VAL A 591 13.23 -29.07 16.12
CA VAL A 591 13.10 -30.17 17.07
C VAL A 591 12.17 -29.71 18.19
N PRO A 592 11.49 -30.63 18.91
CA PRO A 592 10.67 -30.28 20.06
C PRO A 592 11.43 -29.42 21.09
N TRP A 593 10.68 -28.55 21.80
CA TRP A 593 11.21 -27.61 22.79
C TRP A 593 12.21 -28.26 23.75
N GLU A 594 11.92 -29.46 24.25
CA GLU A 594 12.73 -30.19 25.22
C GLU A 594 14.08 -30.65 24.66
N LYS A 595 14.24 -30.69 23.34
CA LYS A 595 15.47 -31.12 22.65
C LYS A 595 16.36 -29.96 22.23
N LEU A 596 15.89 -28.71 22.33
CA LEU A 596 16.71 -27.52 22.04
C LEU A 596 18.04 -27.48 22.82
N PRO A 597 18.11 -27.87 24.12
CA PRO A 597 19.37 -27.91 24.84
C PRO A 597 20.40 -28.88 24.23
N GLU A 598 19.95 -29.95 23.55
CA GLU A 598 20.84 -30.88 22.87
C GLU A 598 21.49 -30.22 21.66
N VAL A 599 20.70 -29.51 20.85
CA VAL A 599 21.17 -28.74 19.71
C VAL A 599 22.07 -27.59 20.17
N GLY A 600 21.69 -26.90 21.24
CA GLY A 600 22.44 -25.79 21.83
C GLY A 600 23.86 -26.15 22.21
N ARG A 601 24.09 -27.37 22.74
CA ARG A 601 25.44 -27.88 23.07
C ARG A 601 26.38 -27.97 21.87
N TYR A 602 25.87 -28.18 20.66
CA TYR A 602 26.71 -28.23 19.44
C TYR A 602 27.16 -26.85 18.97
N TYR A 603 26.35 -25.82 19.23
CA TYR A 603 26.54 -24.47 18.71
C TYR A 603 26.89 -23.45 19.80
N ASP A 604 27.08 -23.89 21.04
CA ASP A 604 27.32 -23.04 22.22
C ASP A 604 26.29 -21.91 22.32
N THR A 605 25.02 -22.24 22.12
CA THR A 605 23.91 -21.28 22.07
C THR A 605 22.72 -21.84 22.83
N ASP A 606 22.19 -21.09 23.80
CA ASP A 606 20.95 -21.44 24.48
C ASP A 606 19.74 -20.94 23.68
N TYR A 607 19.20 -21.80 22.82
CA TYR A 607 18.06 -21.48 21.97
C TYR A 607 16.77 -21.25 22.77
N GLN A 608 16.56 -21.96 23.90
CA GLN A 608 15.38 -21.73 24.75
C GLN A 608 15.42 -20.36 25.42
N TYR A 609 16.62 -19.92 25.81
CA TYR A 609 16.81 -18.56 26.32
C TYR A 609 16.49 -17.50 25.26
N LEU A 610 16.78 -17.73 23.97
CA LEU A 610 16.41 -16.79 22.91
C LEU A 610 14.90 -16.55 22.84
N ASP A 611 14.12 -17.63 22.84
CA ASP A 611 12.65 -17.54 22.80
C ASP A 611 12.11 -16.87 24.07
N THR A 612 12.66 -17.25 25.23
CA THR A 612 12.32 -16.64 26.53
C THR A 612 12.62 -15.15 26.55
N HIS A 613 13.79 -14.76 26.06
CA HIS A 613 14.23 -13.37 26.04
C HIS A 613 13.40 -12.54 25.05
N LEU A 614 13.03 -13.12 23.92
CA LEU A 614 12.14 -12.50 22.94
C LEU A 614 10.77 -12.21 23.53
N VAL A 615 10.14 -13.21 24.19
CA VAL A 615 8.83 -13.07 24.83
C VAL A 615 8.84 -11.96 25.88
N LYS A 616 9.85 -11.95 26.75
CA LYS A 616 10.01 -10.88 27.76
C LYS A 616 10.21 -9.49 27.15
N SER A 617 10.71 -9.43 25.92
CA SER A 617 11.04 -8.18 25.23
C SER A 617 9.94 -7.68 24.29
N ILE A 618 8.77 -8.33 24.23
CA ILE A 618 7.66 -7.91 23.36
C ILE A 618 7.25 -6.45 23.62
N GLY A 619 7.22 -6.00 24.88
CA GLY A 619 6.91 -4.60 25.19
C GLY A 619 7.93 -3.61 24.66
N HIS A 620 9.23 -3.98 24.68
CA HIS A 620 10.28 -3.21 24.04
C HIS A 620 10.15 -3.19 22.51
N ILE A 621 9.85 -4.34 21.90
CA ILE A 621 9.65 -4.45 20.44
C ILE A 621 8.47 -3.56 20.00
N LEU A 622 7.34 -3.63 20.72
CA LEU A 622 6.18 -2.80 20.44
C LEU A 622 6.49 -1.31 20.61
N LYS A 623 7.26 -0.93 21.63
CA LYS A 623 7.73 0.45 21.82
C LYS A 623 8.50 0.96 20.61
N THR A 624 9.45 0.18 20.11
CA THR A 624 10.25 0.51 18.92
C THR A 624 9.36 0.63 17.68
N ALA A 625 8.30 -0.17 17.59
CA ALA A 625 7.30 -0.09 16.53
C ALA A 625 6.25 1.05 16.73
N GLY A 626 6.31 1.80 17.83
CA GLY A 626 5.38 2.91 18.13
C GLY A 626 4.07 2.51 18.80
N TYR A 627 4.03 1.35 19.44
CA TYR A 627 2.87 0.80 20.15
C TYR A 627 3.15 0.57 21.64
N ALA A 628 2.06 0.39 22.39
CA ALA A 628 2.05 0.03 23.80
C ALA A 628 1.09 -1.13 24.05
N MET A 629 1.06 -1.62 25.29
CA MET A 629 0.10 -2.63 25.74
C MET A 629 -0.74 -2.07 26.88
N LYS A 630 -1.99 -2.51 26.96
CA LYS A 630 -2.86 -2.28 28.12
C LYS A 630 -3.45 -3.61 28.54
N LYS A 631 -3.59 -3.84 29.85
CA LYS A 631 -4.27 -5.03 30.38
C LYS A 631 -5.72 -5.02 29.90
N GLU A 632 -6.21 -6.18 29.45
CA GLU A 632 -7.61 -6.34 29.08
C GLU A 632 -8.45 -6.29 30.38
N GLU A 633 -9.51 -5.45 30.38
CA GLU A 633 -10.37 -5.21 31.55
C GLU A 633 -11.36 -6.36 31.79
#